data_AF-A0A0F9L2Y8-F1
#
_entry.id   AF-A0A0F9L2Y8-F1
#
_cell.length_a   1.000
_cell.length_b   1.000
_cell.length_c   1.000
_cell.angle_alpha   90.00
_cell.angle_beta   90.00
_cell.angle_gamma   90.00
#
_symmetry.space_group_name_H-M   'P 1'
#
loop_
_entity.id
_entity.type
_entity.pdbx_description
1 polymer ?
#
loop_
_entity_poly.entity_id
_entity_poly.type
_entity_poly.pdbx_seq_one_letter_code
_entity_poly.pdbx_strand_id
1 'polypeptide(L)'
;MTMPKVAILLSIVLLISAFSSNSYGFLGGDLPQQNSQPNSSVFDFSSGIVTLDPIVTEQQKIQKRYLIFGSGKLNDIKSEINLVQSNNGFFSVIISTENKISQLKSQGYFVIEDFPLEFHQQDDIKEVSKIGEIVNSDKVHEDFGFTGKGVTIAVVDTGVDFSNPDIQHSLARDKDNNPIMLDADGQGIILTNATFFASIDKDGIIRNYSKTLPDDITSKAYRNKSGVFLDIHQDGNGTQIEIYNSFYPQAGGAPVFNGTLLEDMKIGQNNRDYIRSQSGIYHLGVMYQGSLAGANARIQVVPVLVVDSTVKGVYDTIIPDLSTSWEDYTRFDLPSGERPDYDFDFTDEIPIKIGDGNEFLVYDFDDDGKFDYSAGTVGAKVLDVHGIIQDTKSEIDDTFKAVNGTLLPPMDKNGQFFGVMTDFLGHGTSVSASIVSQGVQEYDIYINTKKFTIKGVAPDAKIIPVKALWFGDTVYSWLWLSGFDNEETEWKFSGSPRVDIISNSWGVSNFPSFETPPGVDILSLIVSVLATPKSLDANYPGVTMVTSAGNSGHGYGTVGLPSAAPFGISVGATTNNVFVGYSTFKDQPRFGNTTDHKNHVVDFSSRGPGLVGDPKPDLMSIGAYSFTPISITKMKKDSKDEPFSLFGGTSMAAPIVSGSAAILMESMYDKSQRIDPLRIKNILMSTATDLKNDPFTQGSGLVNVYDAVNFVNGEEGVFIVHNSDSFSNIKQVLDVPLSNINSSKFGIDKFEITKKKLSTTSWFGGRLLPGERTTTTFT
;
A
#
# COMPACT_ATOMS: atom_id res chain seq x y z
N MET A 1 5.59 30.40 59.09
CA MET A 1 6.13 30.44 57.72
C MET A 1 5.33 29.45 56.89
N THR A 2 4.45 29.99 56.07
CA THR A 2 3.41 29.28 55.31
C THR A 2 3.93 29.01 53.90
N MET A 3 4.04 27.73 53.52
CA MET A 3 4.26 27.30 52.13
C MET A 3 3.05 27.74 51.27
N PRO A 4 3.26 28.22 50.03
CA PRO A 4 2.17 28.70 49.20
C PRO A 4 1.42 27.53 48.55
N LYS A 5 0.09 27.62 48.56
CA LYS A 5 -0.90 26.66 48.01
C LYS A 5 -0.87 26.47 46.48
N VAL A 6 0.24 26.81 45.81
CA VAL A 6 0.39 26.74 44.35
C VAL A 6 1.04 25.43 43.89
N ALA A 7 1.78 24.73 44.76
CA ALA A 7 2.46 23.48 44.39
C ALA A 7 1.53 22.24 44.29
N ILE A 8 0.39 22.25 44.99
CA ILE A 8 -0.54 21.10 45.00
C ILE A 8 -1.51 21.15 43.80
N LEU A 9 -1.78 22.32 43.23
CA LEU A 9 -2.67 22.45 42.07
C LEU A 9 -1.98 22.06 40.75
N LEU A 10 -0.66 22.27 40.62
CA LEU A 10 0.10 21.83 39.44
C LEU A 10 0.23 20.30 39.35
N SER A 11 0.23 19.62 40.50
CA SER A 11 0.39 18.16 40.56
C SER A 11 -0.90 17.43 40.12
N ILE A 12 -2.07 18.06 40.24
CA ILE A 12 -3.36 17.46 39.86
C ILE A 12 -3.71 17.76 38.39
N VAL A 13 -3.20 18.86 37.81
CA VAL A 13 -3.39 19.17 36.38
C VAL A 13 -2.47 18.30 35.49
N LEU A 14 -1.32 17.84 36.00
CA LEU A 14 -0.43 16.90 35.29
C LEU A 14 -0.89 15.43 35.35
N LEU A 15 -1.88 15.09 36.18
CA LEU A 15 -2.36 13.72 36.39
C LEU A 15 -3.72 13.42 35.72
N ILE A 16 -4.35 14.40 35.05
CA ILE A 16 -5.64 14.23 34.35
C ILE A 16 -5.46 14.22 32.81
N SER A 17 -4.26 14.44 32.29
CA SER A 17 -3.93 14.33 30.86
C SER A 17 -3.70 12.89 30.37
N ALA A 18 -3.92 11.88 31.23
CA ALA A 18 -3.83 10.46 30.88
C ALA A 18 -5.21 9.90 30.52
N PHE A 19 -5.79 10.36 29.41
CA PHE A 19 -6.86 9.64 28.72
C PHE A 19 -6.61 9.76 27.21
N SER A 20 -6.02 8.69 26.69
CA SER A 20 -6.18 8.14 25.34
C SER A 20 -6.96 8.99 24.35
N SER A 21 -6.23 9.59 23.41
CA SER A 21 -6.75 9.87 22.07
C SER A 21 -5.89 9.10 21.08
N ASN A 22 -6.37 7.93 20.69
CA ASN A 22 -5.84 7.22 19.53
C ASN A 22 -6.17 8.08 18.31
N SER A 23 -5.19 8.37 17.46
CA SER A 23 -5.42 9.08 16.20
C SER A 23 -4.70 8.38 15.06
N TYR A 24 -5.52 7.91 14.12
CA TYR A 24 -5.15 7.27 12.86
C TYR A 24 -4.53 8.30 11.90
N GLY A 25 -3.46 7.92 11.21
CA GLY A 25 -3.03 8.63 10.01
C GLY A 25 -4.07 8.43 8.91
N PHE A 26 -4.68 9.51 8.43
CA PHE A 26 -5.63 9.43 7.33
C PHE A 26 -4.90 9.68 6.00
N LEU A 27 -5.02 8.71 5.08
CA LEU A 27 -4.45 8.69 3.72
C LEU A 27 -5.38 9.30 2.65
N GLY A 28 -6.50 9.93 3.04
CA GLY A 28 -7.49 10.45 2.10
C GLY A 28 -7.51 11.96 2.06
N GLY A 29 -6.75 12.57 1.17
CA GLY A 29 -6.90 14.00 0.96
C GLY A 29 -5.97 14.51 -0.11
N ASP A 30 -6.24 14.15 -1.37
CA ASP A 30 -5.85 14.95 -2.54
C ASP A 30 -6.49 14.40 -3.85
N LEU A 31 -7.78 14.09 -3.82
CA LEU A 31 -8.58 13.93 -5.04
C LEU A 31 -9.93 14.65 -4.90
N PRO A 32 -10.37 15.44 -5.91
CA PRO A 32 -11.70 16.01 -5.94
C PRO A 32 -12.72 14.88 -6.00
N GLN A 33 -13.60 14.81 -5.00
CA GLN A 33 -14.76 13.93 -5.00
C GLN A 33 -15.60 14.25 -6.24
N GLN A 34 -15.74 13.28 -7.16
CA GLN A 34 -16.78 13.33 -8.16
C GLN A 34 -18.13 13.40 -7.47
N ASN A 35 -18.89 14.46 -7.75
CA ASN A 35 -20.30 14.51 -7.41
C ASN A 35 -21.07 13.58 -8.34
N SER A 36 -21.20 12.34 -7.90
CA SER A 36 -22.44 11.61 -8.06
C SER A 36 -22.87 11.15 -6.67
N GLN A 37 -23.64 12.00 -5.99
CA GLN A 37 -24.41 11.56 -4.82
C GLN A 37 -25.33 10.42 -5.27
N PRO A 38 -25.25 9.26 -4.61
CA PRO A 38 -26.44 8.78 -3.92
C PRO A 38 -26.19 8.84 -2.41
N ASN A 39 -27.26 9.24 -1.72
CA ASN A 39 -27.46 9.35 -0.28
C ASN A 39 -26.48 8.60 0.63
N SER A 40 -26.11 9.27 1.71
CA SER A 40 -25.67 8.71 3.00
C SER A 40 -25.99 7.22 3.20
N SER A 41 -25.02 6.34 3.03
CA SER A 41 -25.10 4.96 3.49
C SER A 41 -24.37 4.82 4.82
N VAL A 42 -25.09 4.33 5.82
CA VAL A 42 -24.49 3.56 6.92
C VAL A 42 -23.62 2.48 6.27
N PHE A 43 -22.38 2.31 6.73
CA PHE A 43 -21.52 1.24 6.21
C PHE A 43 -22.21 -0.10 6.43
N ASP A 44 -22.69 -0.68 5.34
CA ASP A 44 -23.39 -1.95 5.38
C ASP A 44 -22.37 -3.07 5.25
N PHE A 45 -22.02 -3.65 6.41
CA PHE A 45 -21.16 -4.83 6.49
C PHE A 45 -21.92 -6.13 6.19
N SER A 46 -23.21 -6.06 5.85
CA SER A 46 -23.98 -7.24 5.45
C SER A 46 -23.64 -7.67 4.02
N SER A 47 -23.92 -8.93 3.72
CA SER A 47 -23.84 -9.53 2.39
C SER A 47 -25.06 -10.41 2.21
N GLY A 48 -25.52 -10.58 0.97
CA GLY A 48 -26.56 -11.58 0.66
C GLY A 48 -26.00 -13.00 0.52
N ILE A 49 -24.68 -13.15 0.42
CA ILE A 49 -23.98 -14.44 0.30
C ILE A 49 -23.89 -15.13 1.67
N VAL A 50 -23.54 -14.38 2.71
CA VAL A 50 -23.32 -14.89 4.05
C VAL A 50 -23.98 -14.02 5.09
N THR A 51 -24.75 -14.65 5.98
CA THR A 51 -25.34 -13.96 7.12
C THR A 51 -24.29 -13.85 8.22
N LEU A 52 -23.98 -12.62 8.62
CA LEU A 52 -23.00 -12.37 9.68
C LEU A 52 -23.69 -12.23 11.02
N ASP A 53 -23.10 -12.80 12.07
CA ASP A 53 -23.45 -12.42 13.43
C ASP A 53 -23.23 -10.90 13.59
N PRO A 54 -24.08 -10.18 14.34
CA PRO A 54 -23.98 -8.73 14.45
C PRO A 54 -22.61 -8.33 15.00
N ILE A 55 -21.73 -7.92 14.10
CA ILE A 55 -20.45 -7.32 14.42
C ILE A 55 -20.78 -6.07 15.22
N VAL A 56 -20.40 -6.03 16.50
CA VAL A 56 -20.47 -4.82 17.32
C VAL A 56 -19.50 -3.81 16.69
N THR A 57 -20.01 -3.01 15.77
CA THR A 57 -19.30 -1.90 15.18
C THR A 57 -19.56 -0.67 16.03
N GLU A 58 -18.52 -0.16 16.69
CA GLU A 58 -18.55 1.23 17.14
C GLU A 58 -18.64 2.13 15.91
N GLN A 59 -19.73 2.90 15.85
CA GLN A 59 -20.09 3.77 14.76
C GLN A 59 -19.10 4.94 14.63
N GLN A 60 -18.45 5.08 13.48
CA GLN A 60 -17.99 6.40 13.02
C GLN A 60 -19.05 6.99 12.07
N LYS A 61 -19.73 8.05 12.52
CA LYS A 61 -20.71 8.79 11.72
C LYS A 61 -20.01 9.68 10.68
N ILE A 62 -20.65 9.76 9.51
CA ILE A 62 -20.33 10.66 8.38
C ILE A 62 -20.16 12.10 8.86
N GLN A 63 -19.08 12.74 8.43
CA GLN A 63 -18.75 14.13 8.71
C GLN A 63 -18.71 14.90 7.36
N LYS A 64 -19.41 16.05 7.25
CA LYS A 64 -19.37 16.97 6.08
C LYS A 64 -18.41 18.12 6.35
N ARG A 65 -17.76 18.66 5.32
CA ARG A 65 -16.83 19.81 5.41
C ARG A 65 -17.58 21.14 5.39
N TYR A 66 -17.26 22.02 6.33
CA TYR A 66 -17.85 23.35 6.45
C TYR A 66 -16.76 24.41 6.65
N LEU A 67 -16.98 25.57 6.05
CA LEU A 67 -16.17 26.78 6.25
C LEU A 67 -16.83 27.62 7.35
N ILE A 68 -16.09 27.94 8.40
CA ILE A 68 -16.58 28.76 9.52
C ILE A 68 -15.71 30.00 9.71
N PHE A 69 -16.34 31.17 9.81
CA PHE A 69 -15.66 32.41 10.16
C PHE A 69 -16.51 33.34 11.05
N GLY A 70 -15.84 34.07 11.94
CA GLY A 70 -16.48 35.01 12.87
C GLY A 70 -15.52 35.67 13.85
N SER A 71 -16.04 36.53 14.74
CA SER A 71 -15.28 37.25 15.77
C SER A 71 -15.44 36.62 17.16
N GLY A 72 -14.35 36.16 17.82
CA GLY A 72 -14.40 35.57 19.16
C GLY A 72 -13.21 34.64 19.51
N LYS A 73 -13.24 34.00 20.70
CA LYS A 73 -12.31 32.93 21.13
C LYS A 73 -13.04 31.58 21.13
N LEU A 74 -12.38 30.56 20.59
CA LEU A 74 -12.99 29.34 20.07
C LEU A 74 -12.69 28.12 20.96
N ASN A 75 -13.47 27.91 22.04
CA ASN A 75 -13.26 26.76 22.94
C ASN A 75 -14.24 25.59 22.72
N ASP A 76 -15.25 25.75 21.85
CA ASP A 76 -16.33 24.76 21.68
C ASP A 76 -16.31 23.98 20.34
N ILE A 77 -15.37 24.29 19.43
CA ILE A 77 -15.28 23.64 18.10
C ILE A 77 -14.21 22.55 18.12
N LYS A 78 -14.52 21.38 18.69
CA LYS A 78 -13.59 20.25 18.85
C LYS A 78 -13.46 19.31 17.63
N SER A 79 -13.35 19.83 16.40
CA SER A 79 -13.07 18.99 15.21
C SER A 79 -12.47 19.79 14.06
N GLU A 80 -11.32 20.43 14.30
CA GLU A 80 -10.71 21.31 13.31
C GLU A 80 -9.56 20.64 12.57
N ILE A 81 -9.57 20.78 11.24
CA ILE A 81 -8.50 20.31 10.36
C ILE A 81 -7.51 21.45 10.05
N ASN A 82 -7.92 22.72 10.10
CA ASN A 82 -7.03 23.89 10.00
C ASN A 82 -7.70 25.15 10.57
N LEU A 83 -7.03 25.86 11.48
CA LEU A 83 -7.47 27.13 12.10
C LEU A 83 -6.47 28.25 11.82
N VAL A 84 -6.95 29.38 11.31
CA VAL A 84 -6.18 30.63 11.19
C VAL A 84 -6.87 31.70 12.03
N GLN A 85 -6.16 32.26 13.03
CA GLN A 85 -6.70 33.26 13.94
C GLN A 85 -5.93 34.58 13.87
N SER A 86 -6.66 35.70 13.89
CA SER A 86 -6.13 37.06 13.98
C SER A 86 -6.83 37.85 15.10
N ASN A 87 -6.34 39.05 15.40
CA ASN A 87 -6.96 39.93 16.40
C ASN A 87 -8.40 40.35 16.05
N ASN A 88 -8.82 40.18 14.78
CA ASN A 88 -10.13 40.61 14.28
C ASN A 88 -11.09 39.45 13.96
N GLY A 89 -10.71 38.20 14.23
CA GLY A 89 -11.55 37.02 13.99
C GLY A 89 -10.76 35.76 13.64
N PHE A 90 -11.48 34.70 13.30
CA PHE A 90 -10.90 33.42 12.91
C PHE A 90 -11.56 32.88 11.63
N PHE A 91 -10.82 32.01 10.95
CA PHE A 91 -11.25 31.19 9.83
C PHE A 91 -10.87 29.75 10.13
N SER A 92 -11.81 28.83 9.96
CA SER A 92 -11.61 27.41 10.25
C SER A 92 -12.32 26.52 9.24
N VAL A 93 -11.63 25.46 8.82
CA VAL A 93 -12.22 24.36 8.06
C VAL A 93 -12.50 23.24 9.05
N ILE A 94 -13.78 22.92 9.22
CA ILE A 94 -14.19 21.86 10.14
C ILE A 94 -14.91 20.77 9.37
N ILE A 95 -14.74 19.54 9.84
CA ILE A 95 -15.62 18.45 9.45
C ILE A 95 -16.56 18.19 10.62
N SER A 96 -17.87 18.23 10.36
CA SER A 96 -18.89 18.24 11.40
C SER A 96 -20.22 17.66 10.89
N THR A 97 -21.18 17.48 11.79
CA THR A 97 -22.53 17.01 11.46
C THR A 97 -23.47 18.20 11.29
N GLU A 98 -24.51 18.06 10.45
CA GLU A 98 -25.49 19.14 10.19
C GLU A 98 -26.15 19.70 11.46
N ASN A 99 -26.38 18.84 12.47
CA ASN A 99 -26.91 19.24 13.77
C ASN A 99 -25.99 20.22 14.51
N LYS A 100 -24.67 19.95 14.48
CA LYS A 100 -23.67 20.79 15.15
C LYS A 100 -23.44 22.09 14.39
N ILE A 101 -23.56 22.07 13.06
CA ILE A 101 -23.52 23.27 12.21
C ILE A 101 -24.71 24.20 12.44
N SER A 102 -25.91 23.65 12.60
CA SER A 102 -27.11 24.44 12.90
C SER A 102 -26.96 25.20 14.23
N GLN A 103 -26.30 24.58 15.21
CA GLN A 103 -25.97 25.20 16.49
C GLN A 103 -24.94 26.33 16.34
N LEU A 104 -23.90 26.15 15.50
CA LEU A 104 -22.89 27.18 15.24
C LEU A 104 -23.48 28.39 14.48
N LYS A 105 -24.37 28.17 13.51
CA LYS A 105 -25.12 29.26 12.84
C LYS A 105 -25.96 30.06 13.85
N SER A 106 -26.59 29.39 14.82
CA SER A 106 -27.40 30.06 15.86
C SER A 106 -26.57 30.89 16.85
N GLN A 107 -25.27 30.58 16.99
CA GLN A 107 -24.33 31.33 17.83
C GLN A 107 -23.73 32.57 17.14
N GLY A 108 -24.17 32.87 15.91
CA GLY A 108 -23.75 34.07 15.17
C GLY A 108 -22.52 33.86 14.28
N TYR A 109 -22.05 32.63 14.10
CA TYR A 109 -20.97 32.31 13.17
C TYR A 109 -21.47 32.21 11.72
N PHE A 110 -20.67 32.69 10.78
CA PHE A 110 -20.92 32.47 9.37
C PHE A 110 -20.46 31.06 9.02
N VAL A 111 -21.39 30.22 8.60
CA VAL A 111 -21.11 28.84 8.20
C VAL A 111 -21.58 28.60 6.78
N ILE A 112 -20.64 28.29 5.91
CA ILE A 112 -20.86 27.95 4.51
C ILE A 112 -20.63 26.46 4.37
N GLU A 113 -21.67 25.74 3.97
CA GLU A 113 -21.53 24.36 3.50
C GLU A 113 -20.82 24.43 2.14
N ASP A 114 -19.84 23.56 1.96
CA ASP A 114 -19.03 23.52 0.74
C ASP A 114 -19.90 23.00 -0.41
N PHE A 115 -20.06 23.79 -1.49
CA PHE A 115 -20.94 23.42 -2.61
C PHE A 115 -20.17 23.38 -3.93
N PRO A 116 -20.52 22.46 -4.86
CA PRO A 116 -19.89 22.37 -6.16
C PRO A 116 -20.42 23.44 -7.11
N LEU A 117 -19.55 23.94 -7.98
CA LEU A 117 -19.90 24.82 -9.08
C LEU A 117 -19.95 24.01 -10.39
N GLU A 118 -21.03 24.15 -11.15
CA GLU A 118 -21.13 23.73 -12.56
C GLU A 118 -20.91 24.94 -13.47
N PHE A 119 -20.31 24.78 -14.67
CA PHE A 119 -20.64 25.42 -15.96
C PHE A 119 -19.62 25.00 -17.07
N HIS A 120 -19.98 25.26 -18.34
CA HIS A 120 -19.59 24.57 -19.59
C HIS A 120 -18.28 25.00 -20.35
N GLN A 121 -17.72 24.01 -21.11
CA GLN A 121 -16.89 23.96 -22.37
C GLN A 121 -16.09 25.21 -22.87
N GLN A 122 -14.85 25.15 -23.39
CA GLN A 122 -14.29 24.34 -24.52
C GLN A 122 -12.72 24.41 -24.65
N ASP A 123 -12.14 23.46 -25.42
CA ASP A 123 -10.88 23.29 -26.20
C ASP A 123 -9.40 23.18 -25.68
N ASP A 124 -8.83 22.02 -26.09
CA ASP A 124 -7.51 21.57 -26.64
C ASP A 124 -6.19 21.47 -25.81
N ILE A 125 -5.80 20.22 -25.45
CA ILE A 125 -4.50 19.81 -24.84
C ILE A 125 -3.98 18.50 -25.48
N LYS A 126 -2.65 18.35 -25.60
CA LYS A 126 -2.00 17.33 -26.47
C LYS A 126 -1.30 16.14 -25.80
N GLU A 127 -1.02 16.13 -24.49
CA GLU A 127 -0.09 15.14 -23.86
C GLU A 127 -0.57 14.63 -22.49
N VAL A 128 -0.50 13.30 -22.26
CA VAL A 128 -1.12 12.58 -21.11
C VAL A 128 -0.14 12.11 -20.03
N SER A 129 1.09 11.70 -20.39
CA SER A 129 2.10 11.32 -19.40
C SER A 129 3.46 11.88 -19.82
N LYS A 130 4.19 12.45 -18.86
CA LYS A 130 5.56 12.96 -19.02
C LYS A 130 6.50 12.31 -18.01
N ILE A 131 6.10 11.18 -17.43
CA ILE A 131 6.91 10.48 -16.43
C ILE A 131 8.28 10.17 -17.03
N GLY A 132 8.30 9.49 -18.19
CA GLY A 132 9.55 9.16 -18.87
C GLY A 132 10.31 10.36 -19.42
N GLU A 133 9.62 11.36 -19.96
CA GLU A 133 10.23 12.60 -20.47
C GLU A 133 10.95 13.39 -19.36
N ILE A 134 10.31 13.57 -18.21
CA ILE A 134 10.82 14.43 -17.12
C ILE A 134 12.03 13.82 -16.42
N VAL A 135 12.04 12.50 -16.22
CA VAL A 135 13.20 11.81 -15.62
C VAL A 135 14.22 11.34 -16.67
N ASN A 136 13.94 11.60 -17.95
CA ASN A 136 14.67 11.13 -19.13
C ASN A 136 14.77 9.59 -19.27
N SER A 137 13.83 8.80 -18.75
CA SER A 137 13.85 7.35 -18.99
C SER A 137 13.45 6.99 -20.43
N ASP A 138 12.61 7.79 -21.10
CA ASP A 138 12.25 7.56 -22.51
C ASP A 138 13.48 7.55 -23.43
N LYS A 139 14.41 8.47 -23.21
CA LYS A 139 15.69 8.50 -23.94
C LYS A 139 16.55 7.28 -23.60
N VAL A 140 16.55 6.82 -22.35
CA VAL A 140 17.29 5.60 -22.00
C VAL A 140 16.72 4.37 -22.70
N HIS A 141 15.39 4.26 -22.77
CA HIS A 141 14.71 3.21 -23.52
C HIS A 141 15.11 3.24 -25.00
N GLU A 142 15.17 4.42 -25.60
CA GLU A 142 15.50 4.61 -27.02
C GLU A 142 16.98 4.37 -27.33
N ASP A 143 17.88 5.00 -26.57
CA ASP A 143 19.32 5.06 -26.88
C ASP A 143 20.10 3.85 -26.35
N PHE A 144 19.67 3.27 -25.21
CA PHE A 144 20.37 2.17 -24.54
C PHE A 144 19.55 0.88 -24.44
N GLY A 145 18.22 0.95 -24.55
CA GLY A 145 17.33 -0.21 -24.42
C GLY A 145 17.17 -0.72 -22.98
N PHE A 146 17.63 0.02 -21.96
CA PHE A 146 17.47 -0.36 -20.56
C PHE A 146 16.09 0.06 -20.05
N THR A 147 15.33 -0.89 -19.51
CA THR A 147 13.92 -0.77 -19.09
C THR A 147 13.70 -1.16 -17.62
N GLY A 148 14.77 -1.36 -16.86
CA GLY A 148 14.77 -1.90 -15.49
C GLY A 148 14.79 -3.43 -15.44
N LYS A 149 15.10 -4.10 -16.55
CA LYS A 149 15.07 -5.55 -16.66
C LYS A 149 16.10 -6.19 -15.73
N GLY A 150 15.68 -7.26 -15.05
CA GLY A 150 16.54 -8.01 -14.13
C GLY A 150 16.68 -7.37 -12.75
N VAL A 151 15.97 -6.27 -12.48
CA VAL A 151 15.90 -5.62 -11.17
C VAL A 151 14.56 -5.93 -10.51
N THR A 152 14.59 -6.24 -9.22
CA THR A 152 13.39 -6.47 -8.40
C THR A 152 13.22 -5.35 -7.38
N ILE A 153 12.03 -4.77 -7.33
CA ILE A 153 11.65 -3.67 -6.45
C ILE A 153 10.55 -4.16 -5.52
N ALA A 154 10.73 -3.97 -4.22
CA ALA A 154 9.64 -4.10 -3.27
C ALA A 154 8.85 -2.81 -3.17
N VAL A 155 7.52 -2.91 -3.22
CA VAL A 155 6.60 -1.80 -2.91
C VAL A 155 5.98 -2.09 -1.56
N VAL A 156 6.44 -1.40 -0.52
CA VAL A 156 5.91 -1.51 0.85
C VAL A 156 4.83 -0.46 1.03
N ASP A 157 3.57 -0.88 0.92
CA ASP A 157 2.42 0.01 0.80
C ASP A 157 1.12 -0.67 1.32
N THR A 158 -0.04 -0.25 0.82
CA THR A 158 -1.37 -0.79 1.16
C THR A 158 -1.67 -2.16 0.56
N GLY A 159 -0.74 -2.69 -0.25
CA GLY A 159 -0.87 -3.87 -1.11
C GLY A 159 -0.70 -3.48 -2.58
N VAL A 160 -0.81 -4.43 -3.51
CA VAL A 160 -0.88 -4.15 -4.96
C VAL A 160 -1.90 -5.07 -5.60
N ASP A 161 -2.80 -4.52 -6.40
CA ASP A 161 -3.73 -5.26 -7.23
C ASP A 161 -3.18 -5.35 -8.67
N PHE A 162 -2.75 -6.55 -9.07
CA PHE A 162 -2.18 -6.82 -10.39
C PHE A 162 -3.21 -7.12 -11.47
N SER A 163 -4.50 -6.91 -11.21
CA SER A 163 -5.58 -7.13 -12.18
C SER A 163 -5.51 -6.22 -13.41
N ASN A 164 -4.82 -5.07 -13.32
CA ASN A 164 -4.64 -4.21 -14.48
C ASN A 164 -3.57 -4.79 -15.44
N PRO A 165 -3.91 -5.03 -16.72
CA PRO A 165 -2.97 -5.60 -17.70
C PRO A 165 -1.67 -4.81 -17.87
N ASP A 166 -1.69 -3.50 -17.61
CA ASP A 166 -0.49 -2.65 -17.69
C ASP A 166 0.61 -3.06 -16.70
N ILE A 167 0.26 -3.69 -15.57
CA ILE A 167 1.22 -4.05 -14.51
C ILE A 167 1.26 -5.54 -14.20
N GLN A 168 0.31 -6.33 -14.71
CA GLN A 168 0.15 -7.75 -14.39
C GLN A 168 1.43 -8.58 -14.63
N HIS A 169 2.18 -8.27 -15.68
CA HIS A 169 3.45 -8.95 -16.03
C HIS A 169 4.56 -8.72 -15.00
N SER A 170 4.46 -7.67 -14.19
CA SER A 170 5.53 -7.20 -13.33
C SER A 170 5.62 -7.98 -12.01
N LEU A 171 4.59 -8.74 -11.62
CA LEU A 171 4.61 -9.55 -10.41
C LEU A 171 5.84 -10.47 -10.39
N ALA A 172 6.68 -10.32 -9.36
CA ALA A 172 7.86 -11.14 -9.16
C ALA A 172 7.47 -12.59 -8.84
N ARG A 173 8.24 -13.53 -9.39
CA ARG A 173 8.01 -14.96 -9.24
C ARG A 173 9.29 -15.70 -8.90
N ASP A 174 9.17 -16.79 -8.16
CA ASP A 174 10.29 -17.67 -7.86
C ASP A 174 10.61 -18.60 -9.04
N LYS A 175 11.61 -19.46 -8.84
CA LYS A 175 12.06 -20.45 -9.85
C LYS A 175 10.99 -21.47 -10.25
N ASP A 176 9.99 -21.69 -9.38
CA ASP A 176 8.90 -22.63 -9.57
C ASP A 176 7.64 -21.89 -10.08
N ASN A 177 7.81 -20.63 -10.51
CA ASN A 177 6.79 -19.71 -11.01
C ASN A 177 5.75 -19.26 -9.97
N ASN A 178 5.99 -19.52 -8.68
CA ASN A 178 5.09 -19.04 -7.62
C ASN A 178 5.25 -17.52 -7.46
N PRO A 179 4.15 -16.77 -7.30
CA PRO A 179 4.21 -15.37 -6.89
C PRO A 179 5.02 -15.17 -5.61
N ILE A 180 5.83 -14.10 -5.57
CA ILE A 180 6.53 -13.67 -4.36
C ILE A 180 5.83 -12.42 -3.83
N MET A 181 5.03 -12.59 -2.78
CA MET A 181 4.24 -11.52 -2.16
C MET A 181 4.25 -11.67 -0.63
N LEU A 182 4.26 -10.55 0.10
CA LEU A 182 4.24 -10.55 1.56
C LEU A 182 3.09 -9.68 2.08
N ASP A 183 2.24 -10.24 2.90
CA ASP A 183 1.31 -9.47 3.73
C ASP A 183 1.77 -9.54 5.19
N ALA A 184 2.47 -8.51 5.63
CA ALA A 184 2.93 -8.38 7.01
C ALA A 184 1.83 -7.84 7.93
N ASP A 185 0.75 -7.28 7.39
CA ASP A 185 -0.39 -6.83 8.17
C ASP A 185 -1.30 -7.99 8.61
N GLY A 186 -1.16 -9.15 7.96
CA GLY A 186 -1.91 -10.35 8.31
C GLY A 186 -3.36 -10.34 7.80
N GLN A 187 -3.72 -9.47 6.84
CA GLN A 187 -5.12 -9.27 6.43
C GLN A 187 -5.60 -10.25 5.36
N GLY A 188 -4.67 -10.81 4.58
CA GLY A 188 -4.93 -11.66 3.43
C GLY A 188 -5.10 -13.14 3.73
N ILE A 189 -5.37 -13.52 4.99
CA ILE A 189 -5.64 -14.92 5.36
C ILE A 189 -7.08 -15.26 4.98
N ILE A 190 -7.28 -16.30 4.18
CA ILE A 190 -8.61 -16.83 3.85
C ILE A 190 -8.77 -18.20 4.49
N LEU A 191 -9.75 -18.35 5.38
CA LEU A 191 -10.05 -19.63 6.04
C LEU A 191 -10.99 -20.47 5.17
N THR A 192 -10.70 -21.76 5.06
CA THR A 192 -11.46 -22.75 4.30
C THR A 192 -11.65 -24.03 5.11
N ASN A 193 -12.00 -23.86 6.39
CA ASN A 193 -12.09 -24.93 7.37
C ASN A 193 -13.39 -25.76 7.27
N ALA A 194 -14.43 -25.27 6.58
CA ALA A 194 -15.66 -26.01 6.40
C ALA A 194 -15.47 -27.13 5.37
N THR A 195 -15.79 -28.37 5.75
CA THR A 195 -15.50 -29.56 4.95
C THR A 195 -16.76 -30.29 4.50
N PHE A 196 -16.79 -30.67 3.23
CA PHE A 196 -17.93 -31.36 2.62
C PHE A 196 -17.50 -32.70 2.04
N PHE A 197 -18.15 -33.78 2.49
CA PHE A 197 -17.85 -35.12 2.01
C PHE A 197 -18.70 -35.52 0.80
N ALA A 198 -18.06 -35.92 -0.28
CA ALA A 198 -18.70 -36.54 -1.45
C ALA A 198 -18.40 -38.04 -1.52
N SER A 199 -19.46 -38.85 -1.58
CA SER A 199 -19.34 -40.31 -1.78
C SER A 199 -19.10 -40.64 -3.26
N ILE A 200 -17.84 -40.64 -3.67
CA ILE A 200 -17.41 -41.01 -5.02
C ILE A 200 -17.15 -42.52 -5.09
N ASP A 201 -17.80 -43.21 -6.04
CA ASP A 201 -17.57 -44.65 -6.24
C ASP A 201 -16.30 -44.94 -7.06
N LYS A 202 -15.96 -46.22 -7.19
CA LYS A 202 -14.79 -46.70 -7.96
C LYS A 202 -14.80 -46.31 -9.44
N ASP A 203 -15.97 -45.98 -9.99
CA ASP A 203 -16.16 -45.60 -11.38
C ASP A 203 -16.15 -44.06 -11.54
N GLY A 204 -15.86 -43.32 -10.45
CA GLY A 204 -15.81 -41.86 -10.42
C GLY A 204 -17.18 -41.19 -10.40
N ILE A 205 -18.22 -41.89 -9.91
CA ILE A 205 -19.59 -41.36 -9.89
C ILE A 205 -19.97 -40.92 -8.48
N ILE A 206 -20.48 -39.70 -8.34
CA ILE A 206 -21.03 -39.20 -7.07
C ILE A 206 -22.38 -39.87 -6.76
N ARG A 207 -22.50 -40.38 -5.53
CA ARG A 207 -23.71 -40.97 -4.97
C ARG A 207 -24.14 -40.23 -3.71
N ASN A 208 -25.45 -40.17 -3.46
CA ASN A 208 -25.97 -39.57 -2.23
C ASN A 208 -25.56 -40.40 -1.01
N TYR A 209 -24.97 -39.73 -0.03
CA TYR A 209 -24.53 -40.34 1.22
C TYR A 209 -25.65 -40.26 2.27
N SER A 210 -25.97 -41.41 2.87
CA SER A 210 -27.09 -41.56 3.82
C SER A 210 -26.68 -42.10 5.18
N LYS A 211 -25.38 -42.31 5.41
CA LYS A 211 -24.85 -42.75 6.72
C LYS A 211 -24.48 -41.52 7.55
N THR A 212 -24.18 -41.73 8.83
CA THR A 212 -23.61 -40.70 9.69
C THR A 212 -22.29 -40.20 9.11
N LEU A 213 -22.12 -38.87 9.09
CA LEU A 213 -20.87 -38.23 8.69
C LEU A 213 -19.82 -38.43 9.80
N PRO A 214 -18.52 -38.45 9.44
CA PRO A 214 -17.44 -38.31 10.42
C PRO A 214 -17.56 -37.01 11.24
N ASP A 215 -17.04 -37.01 12.47
CA ASP A 215 -17.15 -35.87 13.39
C ASP A 215 -16.40 -34.61 12.89
N ASP A 216 -15.43 -34.78 11.99
CA ASP A 216 -14.59 -33.74 11.39
C ASP A 216 -15.12 -33.19 10.04
N ILE A 217 -16.32 -33.63 9.63
CA ILE A 217 -16.96 -33.22 8.38
C ILE A 217 -18.15 -32.31 8.67
N THR A 218 -18.13 -31.09 8.14
CA THR A 218 -19.20 -30.10 8.31
C THR A 218 -20.52 -30.55 7.69
N SER A 219 -20.47 -31.00 6.44
CA SER A 219 -21.66 -31.47 5.71
C SER A 219 -21.27 -32.41 4.56
N LYS A 220 -22.19 -32.65 3.62
CA LYS A 220 -21.99 -33.57 2.51
C LYS A 220 -22.28 -32.92 1.16
N ALA A 221 -21.76 -33.52 0.10
CA ALA A 221 -22.25 -33.27 -1.23
C ALA A 221 -23.41 -34.22 -1.56
N TYR A 222 -24.38 -33.73 -2.33
CA TYR A 222 -25.49 -34.54 -2.84
C TYR A 222 -25.73 -34.26 -4.33
N ARG A 223 -26.49 -35.14 -4.97
CA ARG A 223 -26.89 -35.02 -6.37
C ARG A 223 -28.39 -35.11 -6.53
N ASN A 224 -28.91 -34.29 -7.43
CA ASN A 224 -30.30 -34.32 -7.86
C ASN A 224 -30.35 -34.32 -9.42
N LYS A 225 -31.46 -33.87 -10.02
CA LYS A 225 -31.59 -33.80 -11.49
C LYS A 225 -30.90 -32.58 -12.11
N SER A 226 -30.66 -31.54 -11.31
CA SER A 226 -30.10 -30.25 -11.72
C SER A 226 -28.58 -30.18 -11.59
N GLY A 227 -27.96 -31.10 -10.84
CA GLY A 227 -26.52 -31.12 -10.65
C GLY A 227 -26.05 -31.85 -9.40
N VAL A 228 -24.84 -31.51 -9.00
CA VAL A 228 -24.18 -31.91 -7.75
C VAL A 228 -23.93 -30.65 -6.92
N PHE A 229 -24.29 -30.70 -5.64
CA PHE A 229 -24.29 -29.54 -4.75
C PHE A 229 -23.64 -29.89 -3.41
N LEU A 230 -23.07 -28.87 -2.76
CA LEU A 230 -22.74 -28.89 -1.35
C LEU A 230 -24.02 -28.61 -0.55
N ASP A 231 -24.37 -29.50 0.40
CA ASP A 231 -25.55 -29.39 1.26
C ASP A 231 -25.30 -28.35 2.36
N ILE A 232 -25.58 -27.08 2.04
CA ILE A 232 -25.34 -25.91 2.91
C ILE A 232 -26.62 -25.55 3.66
N HIS A 233 -27.76 -25.60 2.99
CA HIS A 233 -29.05 -25.15 3.52
C HIS A 233 -29.48 -25.94 4.77
N GLN A 234 -29.17 -27.24 4.85
CA GLN A 234 -29.37 -28.11 6.02
C GLN A 234 -30.75 -27.92 6.71
N ASP A 235 -31.84 -28.16 5.96
CA ASP A 235 -33.23 -27.98 6.41
C ASP A 235 -33.57 -26.55 6.91
N GLY A 236 -32.82 -25.54 6.47
CA GLY A 236 -33.01 -24.12 6.79
C GLY A 236 -32.16 -23.62 7.96
N ASN A 237 -31.31 -24.47 8.54
CA ASN A 237 -30.37 -24.04 9.59
C ASN A 237 -29.13 -23.33 9.00
N GLY A 238 -28.83 -23.57 7.72
CA GLY A 238 -27.60 -23.10 7.09
C GLY A 238 -26.36 -23.83 7.62
N THR A 239 -25.21 -23.47 7.05
CA THR A 239 -23.91 -23.97 7.50
C THR A 239 -23.08 -22.84 8.07
N GLN A 240 -22.62 -23.01 9.32
CA GLN A 240 -21.71 -22.07 9.95
C GLN A 240 -20.28 -22.26 9.43
N ILE A 241 -19.61 -21.14 9.17
CA ILE A 241 -18.22 -21.09 8.74
C ILE A 241 -17.46 -20.06 9.57
N GLU A 242 -16.15 -20.28 9.76
CA GLU A 242 -15.28 -19.26 10.32
C GLU A 242 -14.75 -18.37 9.20
N ILE A 243 -14.80 -17.06 9.42
CA ILE A 243 -14.40 -16.04 8.45
C ILE A 243 -13.31 -15.20 9.08
N TYR A 244 -12.19 -15.05 8.36
CA TYR A 244 -11.13 -14.15 8.76
C TYR A 244 -11.55 -12.70 8.53
N ASN A 245 -11.35 -11.87 9.55
CA ASN A 245 -11.69 -10.46 9.50
C ASN A 245 -10.50 -9.64 8.99
N SER A 246 -10.43 -9.42 7.68
CA SER A 246 -9.39 -8.57 7.08
C SER A 246 -9.44 -7.11 7.54
N PHE A 247 -10.53 -6.66 8.18
CA PHE A 247 -10.64 -5.32 8.75
C PHE A 247 -10.13 -5.21 10.18
N TYR A 248 -9.75 -6.31 10.82
CA TYR A 248 -9.23 -6.28 12.18
C TYR A 248 -7.80 -5.71 12.20
N PRO A 249 -7.43 -4.90 13.22
CA PRO A 249 -8.21 -4.46 14.38
C PRO A 249 -9.05 -3.19 14.17
N GLN A 250 -9.06 -2.62 12.96
CA GLN A 250 -9.73 -1.34 12.68
C GLN A 250 -11.26 -1.46 12.77
N ALA A 251 -11.83 -2.61 12.39
CA ALA A 251 -13.24 -2.95 12.56
C ALA A 251 -13.44 -4.42 12.94
N GLY A 252 -14.52 -4.66 13.69
CA GLY A 252 -14.88 -5.98 14.22
C GLY A 252 -14.19 -6.31 15.55
N GLY A 253 -14.88 -7.06 16.40
CA GLY A 253 -14.42 -7.35 17.77
C GLY A 253 -13.35 -8.43 17.87
N ALA A 254 -13.06 -9.15 16.78
CA ALA A 254 -12.13 -10.26 16.74
C ALA A 254 -11.53 -10.43 15.33
N PRO A 255 -10.33 -11.04 15.22
CA PRO A 255 -9.69 -11.39 13.93
C PRO A 255 -10.40 -12.52 13.17
N VAL A 256 -11.25 -13.30 13.85
CA VAL A 256 -12.11 -14.32 13.26
C VAL A 256 -13.52 -14.18 13.82
N PHE A 257 -14.53 -14.33 12.98
CA PHE A 257 -15.93 -14.35 13.38
C PHE A 257 -16.69 -15.44 12.60
N ASN A 258 -17.88 -15.80 13.09
CA ASN A 258 -18.70 -16.79 12.43
C ASN A 258 -19.67 -16.14 11.44
N GLY A 259 -19.81 -16.76 10.28
CA GLY A 259 -20.87 -16.47 9.32
C GLY A 259 -21.72 -17.72 9.07
N THR A 260 -22.95 -17.53 8.60
CA THR A 260 -23.85 -18.62 8.20
C THR A 260 -24.18 -18.50 6.71
N LEU A 261 -23.79 -19.51 5.94
CA LEU A 261 -24.20 -19.68 4.55
C LEU A 261 -25.58 -20.36 4.51
N LEU A 262 -26.45 -19.93 3.60
CA LEU A 262 -27.85 -20.36 3.57
C LEU A 262 -28.24 -21.15 2.31
N GLU A 263 -27.51 -20.97 1.21
CA GLU A 263 -27.85 -21.54 -0.09
C GLU A 263 -26.86 -22.65 -0.48
N ASP A 264 -27.37 -23.73 -1.09
CA ASP A 264 -26.56 -24.83 -1.59
C ASP A 264 -25.72 -24.38 -2.79
N MET A 265 -24.42 -24.68 -2.77
CA MET A 265 -23.49 -24.29 -3.83
C MET A 265 -23.25 -25.45 -4.80
N LYS A 266 -23.34 -25.17 -6.10
CA LYS A 266 -23.19 -26.18 -7.15
C LYS A 266 -21.71 -26.43 -7.45
N ILE A 267 -21.37 -27.72 -7.57
CA ILE A 267 -20.01 -28.20 -7.86
C ILE A 267 -19.98 -29.14 -9.07
N GLY A 268 -21.13 -29.39 -9.72
CA GLY A 268 -21.18 -30.23 -10.90
C GLY A 268 -22.50 -30.16 -11.67
N GLN A 269 -22.40 -30.34 -12.98
CA GLN A 269 -23.55 -30.39 -13.89
C GLN A 269 -24.28 -31.74 -13.80
N ASN A 270 -23.55 -32.82 -13.49
CA ASN A 270 -24.14 -34.14 -13.23
C ASN A 270 -23.20 -35.03 -12.41
N ASN A 271 -23.62 -36.26 -12.10
CA ASN A 271 -22.86 -37.18 -11.24
C ASN A 271 -21.53 -37.70 -11.80
N ARG A 272 -21.16 -37.32 -13.04
CA ARG A 272 -19.89 -37.65 -13.72
C ARG A 272 -19.13 -36.42 -14.18
N ASP A 273 -19.77 -35.26 -14.17
CA ASP A 273 -19.24 -33.98 -14.63
C ASP A 273 -19.36 -32.98 -13.49
N TYR A 274 -18.29 -32.90 -12.70
CA TYR A 274 -18.21 -32.15 -11.47
C TYR A 274 -16.74 -31.84 -11.14
N ILE A 275 -16.53 -30.80 -10.34
CA ILE A 275 -15.21 -30.43 -9.82
C ILE A 275 -14.70 -31.59 -8.97
N ARG A 276 -13.62 -32.24 -9.41
CA ARG A 276 -13.16 -33.48 -8.79
C ARG A 276 -12.17 -33.21 -7.65
N SER A 277 -12.52 -33.67 -6.45
CA SER A 277 -11.59 -33.91 -5.35
C SER A 277 -11.08 -35.36 -5.39
N GLN A 278 -9.78 -35.58 -5.19
CA GLN A 278 -9.20 -36.94 -5.13
C GLN A 278 -9.50 -37.65 -3.81
N SER A 279 -9.62 -36.90 -2.71
CA SER A 279 -10.06 -37.44 -1.41
C SER A 279 -11.56 -37.64 -1.32
N GLY A 280 -12.34 -36.91 -2.12
CA GLY A 280 -13.79 -36.76 -1.95
C GLY A 280 -14.14 -35.76 -0.84
N ILE A 281 -13.19 -34.95 -0.38
CA ILE A 281 -13.39 -33.89 0.62
C ILE A 281 -13.17 -32.54 -0.07
N TYR A 282 -14.15 -31.66 0.10
CA TYR A 282 -14.12 -30.30 -0.42
C TYR A 282 -13.98 -29.34 0.76
N HIS A 283 -13.09 -28.37 0.62
CA HIS A 283 -12.95 -27.28 1.58
C HIS A 283 -13.72 -26.07 1.07
N LEU A 284 -14.47 -25.42 1.93
CA LEU A 284 -15.26 -24.24 1.62
C LEU A 284 -14.90 -23.13 2.61
N GLY A 285 -14.82 -21.92 2.10
CA GLY A 285 -14.62 -20.73 2.91
C GLY A 285 -15.19 -19.49 2.26
N VAL A 286 -15.00 -18.35 2.91
CA VAL A 286 -15.40 -17.05 2.39
C VAL A 286 -14.27 -16.06 2.59
N MET A 287 -13.89 -15.41 1.51
CA MET A 287 -13.08 -14.20 1.54
C MET A 287 -13.94 -13.02 1.94
N TYR A 288 -13.53 -12.27 2.96
CA TYR A 288 -14.25 -11.11 3.47
C TYR A 288 -13.30 -9.92 3.56
N GLN A 289 -13.44 -8.97 2.64
CA GLN A 289 -12.50 -7.86 2.46
C GLN A 289 -13.18 -6.60 1.93
N GLY A 290 -12.42 -5.51 1.76
CA GLY A 290 -12.97 -4.26 1.22
C GLY A 290 -12.29 -3.01 1.75
N SER A 291 -12.98 -1.88 1.64
CA SER A 291 -12.57 -0.60 2.25
C SER A 291 -13.63 -0.13 3.23
N LEU A 292 -13.20 0.51 4.33
CA LEU A 292 -14.05 1.09 5.38
C LEU A 292 -14.34 2.60 5.17
N ALA A 293 -13.75 3.22 4.15
CA ALA A 293 -13.87 4.67 3.94
C ALA A 293 -13.62 5.06 2.48
N GLY A 294 -14.03 6.30 2.15
CA GLY A 294 -13.84 6.88 0.82
C GLY A 294 -14.98 6.57 -0.15
N ALA A 295 -14.80 6.96 -1.42
CA ALA A 295 -15.79 6.70 -2.48
C ALA A 295 -15.96 5.21 -2.79
N ASN A 296 -14.95 4.39 -2.47
CA ASN A 296 -14.90 2.94 -2.71
C ASN A 296 -15.29 2.12 -1.47
N ALA A 297 -16.00 2.76 -0.53
CA ALA A 297 -16.46 2.20 0.72
C ALA A 297 -17.46 1.05 0.51
N ARG A 298 -16.95 -0.18 0.34
CA ARG A 298 -17.73 -1.41 0.16
C ARG A 298 -17.00 -2.61 0.70
N ILE A 299 -17.77 -3.61 1.11
CA ILE A 299 -17.25 -4.96 1.34
C ILE A 299 -17.27 -5.75 0.03
N GLN A 300 -16.39 -6.73 -0.05
CA GLN A 300 -16.27 -7.71 -1.10
C GLN A 300 -16.29 -9.09 -0.42
N VAL A 301 -17.24 -9.93 -0.82
CA VAL A 301 -17.45 -11.25 -0.24
C VAL A 301 -17.38 -12.29 -1.35
N VAL A 302 -16.43 -13.23 -1.25
CA VAL A 302 -16.21 -14.25 -2.30
C VAL A 302 -16.26 -15.65 -1.66
N PRO A 303 -17.27 -16.48 -1.96
CA PRO A 303 -17.23 -17.90 -1.66
C PRO A 303 -16.04 -18.55 -2.38
N VAL A 304 -15.34 -19.45 -1.70
CA VAL A 304 -14.15 -20.10 -2.25
C VAL A 304 -14.18 -21.59 -1.97
N LEU A 305 -14.07 -22.39 -3.04
CA LEU A 305 -13.94 -23.84 -2.97
C LEU A 305 -12.47 -24.25 -3.14
N VAL A 306 -11.99 -25.14 -2.28
CA VAL A 306 -10.61 -25.64 -2.31
C VAL A 306 -10.62 -27.16 -2.42
N VAL A 307 -9.89 -27.69 -3.41
CA VAL A 307 -9.86 -29.13 -3.73
C VAL A 307 -8.45 -29.67 -3.95
N ASP A 308 -8.27 -30.93 -3.57
CA ASP A 308 -7.08 -31.73 -3.83
C ASP A 308 -7.19 -32.37 -5.23
N SER A 309 -7.02 -31.55 -6.26
CA SER A 309 -7.34 -31.98 -7.64
C SER A 309 -6.36 -33.03 -8.17
N THR A 310 -5.11 -33.03 -7.66
CA THR A 310 -4.02 -33.88 -8.18
C THR A 310 -3.67 -35.02 -7.25
N VAL A 311 -3.37 -34.72 -5.98
CA VAL A 311 -2.88 -35.71 -4.99
C VAL A 311 -3.81 -35.74 -3.80
N LYS A 312 -4.33 -36.93 -3.48
CA LYS A 312 -5.24 -37.13 -2.35
C LYS A 312 -4.67 -36.55 -1.05
N GLY A 313 -5.40 -35.61 -0.44
CA GLY A 313 -5.05 -34.94 0.82
C GLY A 313 -4.01 -33.83 0.69
N VAL A 314 -3.63 -33.42 -0.54
CA VAL A 314 -2.81 -32.25 -0.80
C VAL A 314 -3.63 -31.29 -1.65
N TYR A 315 -4.15 -30.25 -1.02
CA TYR A 315 -5.00 -29.26 -1.69
C TYR A 315 -4.16 -28.34 -2.55
N ASP A 316 -4.58 -28.16 -3.81
CA ASP A 316 -3.78 -27.50 -4.83
C ASP A 316 -4.57 -26.56 -5.77
N THR A 317 -5.91 -26.60 -5.70
CA THR A 317 -6.79 -25.80 -6.57
C THR A 317 -7.76 -24.99 -5.72
N ILE A 318 -7.86 -23.70 -6.01
CA ILE A 318 -8.80 -22.73 -5.43
C ILE A 318 -9.78 -22.30 -6.53
N ILE A 319 -11.07 -22.29 -6.26
CA ILE A 319 -12.12 -21.93 -7.22
C ILE A 319 -13.00 -20.88 -6.53
N PRO A 320 -12.76 -19.59 -6.79
CA PRO A 320 -13.57 -18.50 -6.25
C PRO A 320 -14.85 -18.30 -7.07
N ASP A 321 -15.98 -18.13 -6.41
CA ASP A 321 -17.26 -17.78 -7.03
C ASP A 321 -17.34 -16.25 -7.21
N LEU A 322 -16.72 -15.79 -8.31
CA LEU A 322 -16.60 -14.38 -8.66
C LEU A 322 -17.89 -13.85 -9.31
N SER A 323 -18.66 -14.66 -10.02
CA SER A 323 -19.96 -14.29 -10.58
C SER A 323 -20.95 -13.95 -9.48
N THR A 324 -21.11 -14.80 -8.46
CA THR A 324 -21.94 -14.52 -7.28
C THR A 324 -21.40 -13.31 -6.52
N SER A 325 -20.08 -13.22 -6.36
CA SER A 325 -19.45 -12.12 -5.64
C SER A 325 -19.70 -10.77 -6.31
N TRP A 326 -19.65 -10.71 -7.64
CA TRP A 326 -19.93 -9.51 -8.42
C TRP A 326 -21.38 -9.02 -8.25
N GLU A 327 -22.33 -9.95 -8.27
CA GLU A 327 -23.75 -9.64 -8.03
C GLU A 327 -23.98 -9.10 -6.60
N ASP A 328 -23.28 -9.63 -5.59
CA ASP A 328 -23.35 -9.08 -4.21
C ASP A 328 -22.65 -7.71 -4.11
N TYR A 329 -21.52 -7.53 -4.80
CA TYR A 329 -20.75 -6.29 -4.78
C TYR A 329 -21.49 -5.12 -5.44
N THR A 330 -22.24 -5.41 -6.51
CA THR A 330 -23.03 -4.43 -7.27
C THR A 330 -24.51 -4.37 -6.86
N ARG A 331 -24.94 -5.15 -5.85
CA ARG A 331 -26.33 -5.18 -5.35
C ARG A 331 -26.93 -3.82 -5.01
N PHE A 332 -26.09 -2.85 -4.66
CA PHE A 332 -26.50 -1.49 -4.31
C PHE A 332 -26.97 -0.68 -5.52
N ASP A 333 -26.68 -1.16 -6.74
CA ASP A 333 -27.16 -0.57 -7.99
C ASP A 333 -28.56 -1.09 -8.37
N LEU A 334 -29.06 -2.13 -7.69
CA LEU A 334 -30.37 -2.70 -7.97
C LEU A 334 -31.51 -1.76 -7.53
N PRO A 335 -32.63 -1.73 -8.27
CA PRO A 335 -33.83 -1.04 -7.85
C PRO A 335 -34.32 -1.50 -6.46
N SER A 336 -34.86 -0.57 -5.68
CA SER A 336 -35.36 -0.86 -4.33
C SER A 336 -36.37 -2.02 -4.32
N GLY A 337 -36.05 -3.09 -3.61
CA GLY A 337 -36.90 -4.28 -3.47
C GLY A 337 -36.51 -5.44 -4.38
N GLU A 338 -35.60 -5.23 -5.33
CA GLU A 338 -34.95 -6.30 -6.07
C GLU A 338 -33.84 -6.93 -5.22
N ARG A 339 -33.53 -8.19 -5.51
CA ARG A 339 -32.43 -8.94 -4.89
C ARG A 339 -31.47 -9.36 -5.99
N PRO A 340 -30.16 -9.44 -5.70
CA PRO A 340 -29.22 -10.01 -6.65
C PRO A 340 -29.60 -11.45 -7.01
N ASP A 341 -29.31 -11.82 -8.25
CA ASP A 341 -29.54 -13.17 -8.77
C ASP A 341 -28.25 -13.97 -8.63
N TYR A 342 -27.99 -14.47 -7.42
CA TYR A 342 -26.83 -15.32 -7.14
C TYR A 342 -27.01 -16.68 -7.82
N ASP A 343 -25.99 -17.13 -8.55
CA ASP A 343 -25.97 -18.47 -9.17
C ASP A 343 -25.43 -19.54 -8.23
N PHE A 344 -24.53 -19.17 -7.30
CA PHE A 344 -23.82 -20.06 -6.39
C PHE A 344 -23.24 -21.29 -7.09
N ASP A 345 -22.65 -21.09 -8.28
CA ASP A 345 -22.13 -22.16 -9.13
C ASP A 345 -20.60 -22.05 -9.24
N PHE A 346 -19.87 -23.04 -8.74
CA PHE A 346 -18.41 -23.06 -8.92
C PHE A 346 -18.01 -23.61 -10.29
N THR A 347 -18.93 -24.12 -11.10
CA THR A 347 -18.59 -24.90 -12.32
C THR A 347 -18.36 -24.06 -13.57
N ASP A 348 -18.75 -22.80 -13.55
CA ASP A 348 -18.44 -21.77 -14.55
C ASP A 348 -17.24 -20.90 -14.16
N GLU A 349 -16.70 -21.10 -12.96
CA GLU A 349 -15.56 -20.36 -12.45
C GLU A 349 -14.21 -20.91 -12.91
N ILE A 350 -13.21 -20.04 -12.97
CA ILE A 350 -11.85 -20.38 -13.38
C ILE A 350 -11.07 -20.95 -12.19
N PRO A 351 -10.60 -22.21 -12.24
CA PRO A 351 -9.77 -22.77 -11.18
C PRO A 351 -8.38 -22.15 -11.16
N ILE A 352 -7.92 -21.80 -9.97
CA ILE A 352 -6.64 -21.15 -9.70
C ILE A 352 -5.68 -22.14 -9.03
N LYS A 353 -4.47 -22.23 -9.55
CA LYS A 353 -3.35 -22.94 -8.93
C LYS A 353 -2.14 -22.04 -8.82
N ILE A 354 -1.48 -22.10 -7.68
CA ILE A 354 -0.26 -21.33 -7.43
C ILE A 354 0.87 -21.91 -8.29
N GLY A 355 1.49 -21.07 -9.11
CA GLY A 355 2.56 -21.45 -10.02
C GLY A 355 2.14 -21.54 -11.49
N ASP A 356 0.85 -21.47 -11.81
CA ASP A 356 0.36 -21.55 -13.19
C ASP A 356 0.46 -20.22 -13.95
N GLY A 357 0.74 -19.12 -13.26
CA GLY A 357 0.86 -17.79 -13.89
C GLY A 357 -0.44 -16.99 -13.96
N ASN A 358 -1.57 -17.60 -13.60
CA ASN A 358 -2.92 -17.04 -13.69
C ASN A 358 -3.57 -16.85 -12.30
N GLU A 359 -2.79 -16.50 -11.28
CA GLU A 359 -3.26 -16.41 -9.88
C GLU A 359 -4.13 -15.17 -9.58
N PHE A 360 -4.61 -14.48 -10.62
CA PHE A 360 -5.38 -13.24 -10.50
C PHE A 360 -6.88 -13.57 -10.44
N LEU A 361 -7.55 -13.08 -9.40
CA LEU A 361 -8.98 -13.30 -9.20
C LEU A 361 -9.76 -12.23 -9.94
N VAL A 362 -9.93 -12.40 -11.24
CA VAL A 362 -10.54 -11.40 -12.13
C VAL A 362 -11.77 -11.96 -12.84
N TYR A 363 -12.78 -11.12 -13.04
CA TYR A 363 -14.05 -11.48 -13.66
C TYR A 363 -14.47 -10.44 -14.70
N ASP A 364 -14.85 -10.91 -15.88
CA ASP A 364 -15.38 -10.15 -17.01
C ASP A 364 -16.88 -10.43 -17.05
N PHE A 365 -17.69 -9.47 -16.61
CA PHE A 365 -19.11 -9.72 -16.35
C PHE A 365 -19.93 -9.68 -17.64
N ASP A 366 -19.54 -8.84 -18.61
CA ASP A 366 -20.28 -8.61 -19.84
C ASP A 366 -19.70 -9.33 -21.07
N ASP A 367 -18.67 -10.16 -20.85
CA ASP A 367 -17.94 -10.94 -21.85
C ASP A 367 -17.38 -10.05 -22.99
N ASP A 368 -17.01 -8.79 -22.69
CA ASP A 368 -16.42 -7.87 -23.67
C ASP A 368 -14.92 -8.11 -23.93
N GLY A 369 -14.32 -9.02 -23.15
CA GLY A 369 -12.89 -9.35 -23.17
C GLY A 369 -12.06 -8.51 -22.20
N LYS A 370 -12.68 -7.71 -21.33
CA LYS A 370 -12.02 -6.92 -20.28
C LYS A 370 -12.60 -7.29 -18.94
N PHE A 371 -11.72 -7.46 -17.96
CA PHE A 371 -12.16 -7.68 -16.60
C PHE A 371 -12.78 -6.41 -16.00
N ASP A 372 -13.86 -6.61 -15.25
CA ASP A 372 -14.63 -5.57 -14.55
C ASP A 372 -14.45 -5.63 -13.03
N TYR A 373 -13.98 -6.76 -12.53
CA TYR A 373 -13.97 -7.06 -11.11
C TYR A 373 -12.71 -7.83 -10.71
N SER A 374 -12.03 -7.37 -9.66
CA SER A 374 -10.86 -8.02 -9.08
C SER A 374 -11.08 -8.29 -7.59
N ALA A 375 -10.77 -9.51 -7.15
CA ALA A 375 -10.69 -9.90 -5.75
C ALA A 375 -9.25 -10.07 -5.24
N GLY A 376 -8.26 -9.65 -6.03
CA GLY A 376 -6.84 -9.68 -5.69
C GLY A 376 -6.07 -10.82 -6.36
N THR A 377 -4.93 -11.19 -5.77
CA THR A 377 -4.01 -12.21 -6.32
C THR A 377 -3.69 -13.28 -5.28
N VAL A 378 -3.89 -14.54 -5.64
CA VAL A 378 -3.57 -15.70 -4.79
C VAL A 378 -2.06 -15.93 -4.72
N GLY A 379 -1.58 -16.39 -3.58
CA GLY A 379 -0.19 -16.82 -3.41
C GLY A 379 0.62 -15.96 -2.44
N ALA A 380 -0.04 -15.12 -1.64
CA ALA A 380 0.65 -14.28 -0.68
C ALA A 380 1.13 -15.08 0.52
N LYS A 381 2.36 -14.83 0.99
CA LYS A 381 2.77 -15.25 2.32
C LYS A 381 2.23 -14.23 3.32
N VAL A 382 1.48 -14.70 4.31
CA VAL A 382 0.79 -13.83 5.25
C VAL A 382 1.34 -14.05 6.65
N LEU A 383 1.69 -12.98 7.35
CA LEU A 383 2.14 -13.07 8.73
C LEU A 383 0.95 -13.38 9.64
N ASP A 384 1.02 -14.47 10.41
CA ASP A 384 0.00 -14.81 11.41
C ASP A 384 0.16 -13.94 12.66
N VAL A 385 -0.08 -12.64 12.51
CA VAL A 385 0.10 -11.62 13.56
C VAL A 385 -0.66 -12.00 14.83
N HIS A 386 -1.86 -12.54 14.67
CA HIS A 386 -2.79 -12.84 15.77
C HIS A 386 -2.72 -14.29 16.27
N GLY A 387 -1.87 -15.13 15.68
CA GLY A 387 -1.69 -16.53 16.06
C GLY A 387 -2.95 -17.38 15.84
N ILE A 388 -3.68 -17.13 14.76
CA ILE A 388 -4.94 -17.80 14.43
C ILE A 388 -4.71 -19.21 13.89
N ILE A 389 -3.60 -19.45 13.18
CA ILE A 389 -3.33 -20.73 12.52
C ILE A 389 -2.41 -21.61 13.36
N GLN A 390 -1.34 -21.05 13.95
CA GLN A 390 -0.29 -21.82 14.62
C GLN A 390 -0.30 -21.67 16.15
N ASP A 391 -1.36 -21.08 16.72
CA ASP A 391 -1.53 -20.76 18.16
C ASP A 391 -0.36 -19.95 18.78
N THR A 392 0.57 -19.47 17.95
CA THR A 392 1.77 -18.74 18.35
C THR A 392 1.56 -17.29 17.98
N LYS A 393 1.14 -16.48 18.95
CA LYS A 393 0.91 -15.05 18.75
C LYS A 393 2.23 -14.33 18.56
N SER A 394 2.24 -13.39 17.61
CA SER A 394 3.36 -12.48 17.43
C SER A 394 3.52 -11.60 18.67
N GLU A 395 4.76 -11.32 19.06
CA GLU A 395 5.06 -10.29 20.05
C GLU A 395 4.80 -8.92 19.42
N ILE A 396 3.81 -8.20 19.96
CA ILE A 396 3.40 -6.88 19.47
C ILE A 396 4.03 -5.81 20.37
N ASP A 397 4.94 -5.04 19.81
CA ASP A 397 5.47 -3.82 20.44
C ASP A 397 4.57 -2.62 20.10
N ASP A 398 4.36 -1.72 21.07
CA ASP A 398 3.48 -0.55 20.91
C ASP A 398 3.91 0.37 19.76
N THR A 399 5.22 0.41 19.48
CA THR A 399 5.84 1.29 18.48
C THR A 399 6.11 0.54 17.17
N PHE A 400 6.61 -0.69 17.24
CA PHE A 400 7.09 -1.44 16.07
C PHE A 400 6.11 -2.44 15.51
N LYS A 401 4.99 -2.66 16.18
CA LYS A 401 4.01 -3.69 15.82
C LYS A 401 4.64 -5.07 15.96
N ALA A 402 4.38 -6.00 15.05
CA ALA A 402 4.90 -7.35 15.19
C ALA A 402 6.42 -7.34 14.92
N VAL A 403 7.21 -7.85 15.87
CA VAL A 403 8.68 -7.92 15.74
C VAL A 403 9.16 -9.34 15.42
N ASN A 404 8.28 -10.31 15.56
CA ASN A 404 8.41 -11.71 15.20
C ASN A 404 7.03 -12.20 14.73
N GLY A 405 6.96 -13.40 14.17
CA GLY A 405 5.69 -14.03 13.85
C GLY A 405 5.81 -15.18 12.87
N THR A 406 4.78 -16.03 12.84
CA THR A 406 4.77 -17.18 11.93
C THR A 406 4.38 -16.71 10.54
N LEU A 407 5.33 -16.71 9.61
CA LEU A 407 5.06 -16.45 8.20
C LEU A 407 4.41 -17.68 7.57
N LEU A 408 3.13 -17.57 7.24
CA LEU A 408 2.37 -18.67 6.65
C LEU A 408 2.83 -18.92 5.20
N PRO A 409 2.81 -20.19 4.76
CA PRO A 409 2.98 -20.49 3.35
C PRO A 409 1.84 -19.88 2.52
N PRO A 410 2.01 -19.73 1.19
CA PRO A 410 0.96 -19.23 0.31
C PRO A 410 -0.37 -20.01 0.37
N MET A 411 -0.29 -21.31 0.67
CA MET A 411 -1.44 -22.20 0.83
C MET A 411 -1.10 -23.33 1.80
N ASP A 412 -2.06 -23.69 2.64
CA ASP A 412 -1.94 -24.87 3.48
C ASP A 412 -2.15 -26.16 2.68
N LYS A 413 -1.30 -27.16 2.92
CA LYS A 413 -1.39 -28.44 2.20
C LYS A 413 -2.65 -29.22 2.54
N ASN A 414 -3.24 -29.01 3.72
CA ASN A 414 -4.47 -29.66 4.15
C ASN A 414 -5.72 -28.82 3.80
N GLY A 415 -5.57 -27.75 3.01
CA GLY A 415 -6.68 -26.95 2.50
C GLY A 415 -7.39 -26.10 3.56
N GLN A 416 -6.78 -25.85 4.72
CA GLN A 416 -7.42 -25.08 5.80
C GLN A 416 -7.41 -23.57 5.57
N PHE A 417 -6.41 -23.07 4.84
CA PHE A 417 -6.30 -21.66 4.49
C PHE A 417 -5.43 -21.45 3.25
N PHE A 418 -5.52 -20.25 2.68
CA PHE A 418 -4.57 -19.72 1.70
C PHE A 418 -4.42 -18.20 1.84
N GLY A 419 -3.37 -17.64 1.22
CA GLY A 419 -3.04 -16.23 1.29
C GLY A 419 -3.35 -15.47 -0.01
N VAL A 420 -3.92 -14.27 0.12
CA VAL A 420 -4.26 -13.37 -0.98
C VAL A 420 -3.66 -11.98 -0.78
N MET A 421 -3.12 -11.38 -1.83
CA MET A 421 -2.68 -9.99 -1.87
C MET A 421 -3.77 -9.11 -2.45
N THR A 422 -4.15 -8.05 -1.74
CA THR A 422 -5.19 -7.09 -2.18
C THR A 422 -4.81 -5.64 -1.89
N ASP A 423 -5.38 -4.72 -2.67
CA ASP A 423 -5.20 -3.28 -2.50
C ASP A 423 -6.48 -2.47 -2.75
N PHE A 424 -7.45 -2.59 -1.84
CA PHE A 424 -8.71 -1.82 -1.94
C PHE A 424 -8.54 -0.30 -1.88
N LEU A 425 -7.44 0.18 -1.29
CA LEU A 425 -7.14 1.61 -1.26
C LEU A 425 -6.55 2.10 -2.60
N GLY A 426 -5.97 1.20 -3.40
CA GLY A 426 -5.39 1.49 -4.71
C GLY A 426 -4.09 2.30 -4.68
N HIS A 427 -3.60 2.67 -3.49
CA HIS A 427 -2.40 3.51 -3.34
C HIS A 427 -1.16 2.74 -3.80
N GLY A 428 -0.90 1.55 -3.27
CA GLY A 428 0.24 0.72 -3.69
C GLY A 428 0.16 0.26 -5.16
N THR A 429 -1.04 0.07 -5.70
CA THR A 429 -1.29 -0.18 -7.13
C THR A 429 -0.86 1.01 -7.98
N SER A 430 -1.27 2.22 -7.60
CA SER A 430 -0.90 3.48 -8.27
C SER A 430 0.62 3.74 -8.22
N VAL A 431 1.23 3.46 -7.06
CA VAL A 431 2.67 3.51 -6.84
C VAL A 431 3.40 2.53 -7.77
N SER A 432 2.96 1.28 -7.82
CA SER A 432 3.56 0.24 -8.67
C SER A 432 3.44 0.60 -10.15
N ALA A 433 2.26 1.02 -10.60
CA ALA A 433 2.03 1.37 -12.00
C ALA A 433 2.88 2.55 -12.50
N SER A 434 3.20 3.50 -11.62
CA SER A 434 4.15 4.58 -11.92
C SER A 434 5.57 4.08 -12.23
N ILE A 435 5.91 2.88 -11.75
CA ILE A 435 7.19 2.21 -12.00
C ILE A 435 7.10 1.33 -13.25
N VAL A 436 6.18 0.36 -13.26
CA VAL A 436 6.28 -0.81 -14.15
C VAL A 436 5.20 -0.89 -15.22
N SER A 437 4.31 0.10 -15.33
CA SER A 437 3.29 0.06 -16.38
C SER A 437 3.93 -0.08 -17.77
N GLN A 438 3.54 -1.10 -18.52
CA GLN A 438 4.00 -1.29 -19.90
C GLN A 438 3.34 -0.31 -20.88
N GLY A 439 2.20 0.27 -20.52
CA GLY A 439 1.40 1.09 -21.43
C GLY A 439 0.84 0.28 -22.59
N VAL A 440 0.39 -0.94 -22.32
CA VAL A 440 -0.30 -1.80 -23.30
C VAL A 440 -1.78 -1.43 -23.43
N GLN A 441 -2.36 -0.82 -22.40
CA GLN A 441 -3.74 -0.34 -22.42
C GLN A 441 -3.84 1.08 -22.98
N GLU A 442 -4.96 1.33 -23.65
CA GLU A 442 -5.32 2.60 -24.26
C GLU A 442 -6.52 3.25 -23.54
N TYR A 443 -6.33 4.49 -23.09
CA TYR A 443 -7.29 5.24 -22.27
C TYR A 443 -7.78 6.52 -22.97
N ASP A 444 -9.08 6.82 -22.96
CA ASP A 444 -9.64 8.12 -23.40
C ASP A 444 -9.64 9.12 -22.24
N ILE A 445 -8.44 9.54 -21.84
CA ILE A 445 -8.22 10.37 -20.66
C ILE A 445 -8.92 11.73 -20.76
N TYR A 446 -9.05 12.30 -21.95
CA TYR A 446 -9.64 13.63 -22.13
C TYR A 446 -11.06 13.62 -22.69
N ILE A 447 -11.68 12.44 -22.80
CA ILE A 447 -13.06 12.26 -23.30
C ILE A 447 -13.23 12.96 -24.66
N ASN A 448 -12.22 12.81 -25.51
CA ASN A 448 -12.14 13.48 -26.81
C ASN A 448 -11.86 12.50 -27.95
N THR A 449 -12.10 11.20 -27.72
CA THR A 449 -11.89 10.07 -28.63
C THR A 449 -10.43 9.71 -28.92
N LYS A 450 -9.46 10.54 -28.51
CA LYS A 450 -8.04 10.22 -28.63
C LYS A 450 -7.62 9.33 -27.47
N LYS A 451 -7.11 8.15 -27.79
CA LYS A 451 -6.57 7.21 -26.83
C LYS A 451 -5.10 7.48 -26.50
N PHE A 452 -4.71 7.17 -25.28
CA PHE A 452 -3.36 7.35 -24.75
C PHE A 452 -2.93 6.16 -23.91
N THR A 453 -1.63 5.86 -23.93
CA THR A 453 -1.01 4.85 -23.08
C THR A 453 -0.30 5.51 -21.90
N ILE A 454 -0.33 4.89 -20.73
CA ILE A 454 0.38 5.39 -19.54
C ILE A 454 1.53 4.44 -19.23
N LYS A 455 2.76 4.79 -19.60
CA LYS A 455 3.95 3.96 -19.36
C LYS A 455 4.68 4.38 -18.08
N GLY A 456 5.14 3.40 -17.31
CA GLY A 456 5.95 3.58 -16.11
C GLY A 456 7.42 3.87 -16.44
N VAL A 457 8.20 4.24 -15.42
CA VAL A 457 9.63 4.56 -15.58
C VAL A 457 10.46 3.37 -16.04
N ALA A 458 10.24 2.19 -15.44
CA ALA A 458 11.02 0.97 -15.58
C ALA A 458 10.08 -0.22 -15.86
N PRO A 459 9.50 -0.30 -17.08
CA PRO A 459 8.40 -1.21 -17.40
C PRO A 459 8.75 -2.71 -17.30
N ASP A 460 10.03 -3.10 -17.35
CA ASP A 460 10.45 -4.51 -17.28
C ASP A 460 11.05 -4.92 -15.93
N ALA A 461 11.03 -4.02 -14.94
CA ALA A 461 11.34 -4.37 -13.56
C ALA A 461 10.27 -5.29 -12.97
N LYS A 462 10.65 -6.06 -11.94
CA LYS A 462 9.72 -6.92 -11.19
C LYS A 462 9.33 -6.32 -9.86
N ILE A 463 8.07 -6.50 -9.45
CA ILE A 463 7.50 -6.00 -8.20
C ILE A 463 7.28 -7.16 -7.23
N ILE A 464 7.84 -7.05 -6.02
CA ILE A 464 7.37 -7.79 -4.85
C ILE A 464 6.40 -6.87 -4.10
N PRO A 465 5.09 -7.13 -4.12
CA PRO A 465 4.13 -6.35 -3.35
C PRO A 465 4.24 -6.69 -1.87
N VAL A 466 4.26 -5.65 -1.03
CA VAL A 466 4.26 -5.82 0.42
C VAL A 466 3.17 -4.98 1.05
N LYS A 467 2.23 -5.65 1.70
CA LYS A 467 1.16 -5.02 2.48
C LYS A 467 1.61 -4.88 3.93
N ALA A 468 1.79 -3.64 4.39
CA ALA A 468 2.39 -3.37 5.71
C ALA A 468 1.90 -2.06 6.38
N LEU A 469 0.87 -1.39 5.83
CA LEU A 469 0.42 -0.07 6.29
C LEU A 469 -0.92 -0.09 7.04
N TRP A 470 -1.53 -1.26 7.24
CA TRP A 470 -2.75 -1.41 8.01
C TRP A 470 -2.47 -1.69 9.49
N PHE A 471 -1.86 -2.84 9.79
CA PHE A 471 -1.36 -3.13 11.12
C PHE A 471 -0.09 -2.33 11.41
N GLY A 472 0.73 -2.11 10.37
CA GLY A 472 1.91 -1.24 10.40
C GLY A 472 3.24 -1.98 10.53
N ASP A 473 3.28 -3.28 10.20
CA ASP A 473 4.47 -4.12 10.37
C ASP A 473 5.51 -3.95 9.24
N THR A 474 6.06 -2.75 9.21
CA THR A 474 7.04 -2.30 8.21
C THR A 474 8.45 -2.81 8.49
N VAL A 475 8.79 -3.05 9.76
CA VAL A 475 10.12 -3.54 10.14
C VAL A 475 10.29 -5.00 9.77
N TYR A 476 9.30 -5.87 10.03
CA TYR A 476 9.33 -7.26 9.57
C TYR A 476 9.49 -7.32 8.06
N SER A 477 8.69 -6.51 7.35
CA SER A 477 8.74 -6.36 5.91
C SER A 477 10.15 -6.02 5.41
N TRP A 478 10.78 -4.98 5.97
CA TRP A 478 12.11 -4.55 5.55
C TRP A 478 13.20 -5.59 5.83
N LEU A 479 13.16 -6.27 6.97
CA LEU A 479 14.11 -7.33 7.29
C LEU A 479 13.94 -8.52 6.34
N TRP A 480 12.71 -8.98 6.11
CA TRP A 480 12.42 -10.06 5.18
C TRP A 480 12.88 -9.74 3.76
N LEU A 481 12.55 -8.55 3.24
CA LEU A 481 12.98 -8.08 1.92
C LEU A 481 14.50 -7.95 1.82
N SER A 482 15.16 -7.54 2.90
CA SER A 482 16.62 -7.43 2.98
C SER A 482 17.34 -8.78 3.07
N GLY A 483 16.59 -9.89 3.01
CA GLY A 483 17.15 -11.23 2.96
C GLY A 483 17.35 -11.86 4.34
N PHE A 484 16.66 -11.38 5.38
CA PHE A 484 16.66 -12.04 6.68
C PHE A 484 15.43 -12.96 6.79
N ASP A 485 15.60 -14.09 7.45
CA ASP A 485 14.52 -15.01 7.81
C ASP A 485 14.33 -15.00 9.32
N ASN A 486 13.06 -14.91 9.73
CA ASN A 486 12.69 -14.96 11.15
C ASN A 486 12.54 -16.42 11.58
N GLU A 487 13.46 -16.90 12.41
CA GLU A 487 13.44 -18.21 13.03
C GLU A 487 13.13 -18.03 14.52
N GLU A 488 11.93 -18.41 14.94
CA GLU A 488 11.39 -18.14 16.28
C GLU A 488 11.36 -16.63 16.56
N THR A 489 12.34 -16.11 17.30
CA THR A 489 12.47 -14.69 17.61
C THR A 489 13.73 -14.08 17.03
N GLU A 490 14.58 -14.83 16.32
CA GLU A 490 15.85 -14.36 15.77
C GLU A 490 15.77 -14.14 14.25
N TRP A 491 16.50 -13.17 13.73
CA TRP A 491 16.60 -12.87 12.31
C TRP A 491 17.97 -13.26 11.76
N LYS A 492 17.98 -14.18 10.81
CA LYS A 492 19.22 -14.70 10.20
C LYS A 492 19.30 -14.34 8.73
N PHE A 493 20.47 -13.85 8.31
CA PHE A 493 20.68 -13.51 6.91
C PHE A 493 20.73 -14.77 6.05
N SER A 494 19.83 -14.86 5.07
CA SER A 494 19.67 -15.99 4.15
C SER A 494 20.76 -16.07 3.06
N GLY A 495 21.65 -15.08 2.99
CA GLY A 495 22.81 -15.04 2.08
C GLY A 495 22.71 -13.98 0.99
N SER A 496 21.51 -13.53 0.64
CA SER A 496 21.27 -12.43 -0.30
C SER A 496 19.96 -11.71 0.01
N PRO A 497 19.84 -10.39 -0.26
CA PRO A 497 18.56 -9.71 -0.27
C PRO A 497 17.58 -10.35 -1.26
N ARG A 498 16.27 -10.23 -0.98
CA ARG A 498 15.20 -10.68 -1.88
C ARG A 498 14.87 -9.65 -2.96
N VAL A 499 15.32 -8.41 -2.78
CA VAL A 499 15.12 -7.28 -3.70
C VAL A 499 16.36 -6.42 -3.81
N ASP A 500 16.47 -5.67 -4.90
CA ASP A 500 17.51 -4.65 -5.10
C ASP A 500 17.12 -3.31 -4.48
N ILE A 501 15.82 -2.99 -4.50
CA ILE A 501 15.24 -1.71 -4.09
C ILE A 501 14.03 -1.94 -3.19
N ILE A 502 13.91 -1.17 -2.11
CA ILE A 502 12.69 -1.09 -1.29
C ILE A 502 12.14 0.33 -1.41
N SER A 503 10.95 0.45 -2.02
CA SER A 503 10.24 1.70 -2.23
C SER A 503 9.19 1.91 -1.12
N ASN A 504 9.29 3.03 -0.41
CA ASN A 504 8.39 3.41 0.67
C ASN A 504 7.68 4.73 0.33
N SER A 505 6.45 4.63 -0.17
CA SER A 505 5.63 5.78 -0.55
C SER A 505 4.75 6.30 0.60
N TRP A 506 5.27 6.22 1.81
CA TRP A 506 4.58 6.59 3.05
C TRP A 506 5.60 7.13 4.06
N GLY A 507 5.09 7.83 5.07
CA GLY A 507 5.90 8.34 6.17
C GLY A 507 5.04 8.98 7.24
N VAL A 508 5.63 9.27 8.40
CA VAL A 508 4.98 9.97 9.49
C VAL A 508 5.49 11.41 9.52
N SER A 509 4.60 12.28 9.07
CA SER A 509 4.79 13.73 8.98
C SER A 509 4.57 14.47 10.30
N ASN A 510 3.92 13.82 11.28
CA ASN A 510 3.58 14.42 12.57
C ASN A 510 4.72 14.21 13.57
N PHE A 511 5.26 15.31 14.08
CA PHE A 511 6.22 15.31 15.18
C PHE A 511 5.62 16.00 16.41
N PRO A 512 5.76 15.45 17.64
CA PRO A 512 6.53 14.26 18.01
C PRO A 512 5.67 12.98 18.17
N SER A 513 5.22 12.34 17.08
CA SER A 513 4.41 11.11 17.18
C SER A 513 5.14 9.90 17.76
N PHE A 514 6.47 9.83 17.65
CA PHE A 514 7.30 8.74 18.21
C PHE A 514 8.09 9.16 19.45
N GLU A 515 7.87 10.37 19.97
CA GLU A 515 8.67 11.02 21.03
C GLU A 515 10.19 11.13 20.72
N THR A 516 10.64 10.63 19.57
CA THR A 516 12.01 10.69 19.07
C THR A 516 12.12 11.61 17.85
N PRO A 517 13.21 12.38 17.73
CA PRO A 517 13.46 13.23 16.55
C PRO A 517 13.61 12.40 15.25
N PRO A 518 12.97 12.79 14.12
CA PRO A 518 13.21 12.16 12.83
C PRO A 518 14.70 12.08 12.46
N GLY A 519 15.12 10.94 11.92
CA GLY A 519 16.52 10.67 11.52
C GLY A 519 17.36 10.00 12.61
N VAL A 520 16.92 10.07 13.88
CA VAL A 520 17.44 9.24 14.99
C VAL A 520 16.33 8.41 15.63
N ASP A 521 15.12 8.47 15.10
CA ASP A 521 14.08 7.49 15.38
C ASP A 521 14.50 6.13 14.83
N ILE A 522 14.01 5.09 15.48
CA ILE A 522 14.24 3.70 15.15
C ILE A 522 13.96 3.31 13.68
N LEU A 523 12.90 3.83 13.04
CA LEU A 523 12.63 3.49 11.64
C LEU A 523 13.71 4.09 10.74
N SER A 524 14.08 5.35 10.96
CA SER A 524 15.20 5.98 10.25
C SER A 524 16.55 5.29 10.52
N LEU A 525 16.77 4.79 11.73
CA LEU A 525 17.97 4.04 12.10
C LEU A 525 18.01 2.68 11.39
N ILE A 526 16.89 1.95 11.36
CA ILE A 526 16.77 0.68 10.63
C ILE A 526 16.98 0.90 9.14
N VAL A 527 16.34 1.90 8.53
CA VAL A 527 16.59 2.26 7.12
C VAL A 527 18.07 2.55 6.87
N SER A 528 18.73 3.28 7.77
CA SER A 528 20.15 3.61 7.63
C SER A 528 21.05 2.38 7.75
N VAL A 529 20.72 1.46 8.65
CA VAL A 529 21.39 0.16 8.80
C VAL A 529 21.19 -0.68 7.53
N LEU A 530 19.95 -0.85 7.07
CA LEU A 530 19.63 -1.70 5.92
C LEU A 530 20.22 -1.16 4.61
N ALA A 531 20.34 0.17 4.47
CA ALA A 531 21.03 0.80 3.35
C ALA A 531 22.57 0.69 3.41
N THR A 532 23.14 0.22 4.53
CA THR A 532 24.59 0.16 4.72
C THR A 532 25.12 -1.28 4.59
N PRO A 533 26.11 -1.54 3.73
CA PRO A 533 26.76 -2.85 3.67
C PRO A 533 27.41 -3.25 5.00
N LYS A 534 27.31 -4.53 5.34
CA LYS A 534 27.90 -5.17 6.53
C LYS A 534 27.39 -4.66 7.88
N SER A 535 26.18 -4.12 7.91
CA SER A 535 25.62 -3.48 9.10
C SER A 535 24.91 -4.43 10.07
N LEU A 536 24.44 -5.58 9.56
CA LEU A 536 23.72 -6.61 10.30
C LEU A 536 24.41 -7.98 10.22
N ASP A 537 24.95 -8.32 9.06
CA ASP A 537 25.74 -9.54 8.83
C ASP A 537 27.02 -9.21 8.06
N ALA A 538 28.11 -9.97 8.26
CA ALA A 538 29.41 -9.72 7.62
C ALA A 538 29.37 -9.75 6.07
N ASN A 539 28.41 -10.48 5.51
CA ASN A 539 28.18 -10.64 4.08
C ASN A 539 27.00 -9.81 3.55
N TYR A 540 26.24 -9.14 4.42
CA TYR A 540 25.11 -8.32 4.02
C TYR A 540 25.55 -7.19 3.06
N PRO A 541 25.02 -7.12 1.82
CA PRO A 541 25.44 -6.12 0.84
C PRO A 541 24.78 -4.75 1.01
N GLY A 542 23.72 -4.64 1.81
CA GLY A 542 22.84 -3.47 1.83
C GLY A 542 21.76 -3.53 0.75
N VAL A 543 20.67 -2.78 0.93
CA VAL A 543 19.57 -2.63 -0.04
C VAL A 543 19.29 -1.15 -0.30
N THR A 544 18.92 -0.80 -1.53
CA THR A 544 18.60 0.60 -1.87
C THR A 544 17.24 0.97 -1.28
N MET A 545 17.25 1.78 -0.23
CA MET A 545 16.04 2.27 0.42
C MET A 545 15.62 3.61 -0.19
N VAL A 546 14.44 3.68 -0.80
CA VAL A 546 13.86 4.91 -1.35
C VAL A 546 12.60 5.27 -0.55
N THR A 547 12.49 6.51 -0.10
CA THR A 547 11.41 6.97 0.78
C THR A 547 10.89 8.34 0.32
N SER A 548 9.57 8.53 0.37
CA SER A 548 8.95 9.82 0.11
C SER A 548 9.25 10.83 1.23
N ALA A 549 9.62 12.06 0.86
CA ALA A 549 10.03 13.09 1.82
C ALA A 549 8.92 13.54 2.78
N GLY A 550 7.66 13.37 2.38
CA GLY A 550 6.47 13.83 3.11
C GLY A 550 5.81 15.04 2.46
N ASN A 551 4.56 15.31 2.87
CA ASN A 551 3.71 16.37 2.32
C ASN A 551 3.42 17.49 3.35
N SER A 552 4.36 17.76 4.26
CA SER A 552 4.17 18.68 5.40
C SER A 552 4.38 20.17 5.08
N GLY A 553 4.60 20.51 3.81
CA GLY A 553 4.65 21.90 3.36
C GLY A 553 6.01 22.59 3.50
N HIS A 554 6.00 23.88 3.15
CA HIS A 554 7.20 24.67 2.82
C HIS A 554 8.05 25.19 3.98
N GLY A 555 7.70 24.85 5.23
CA GLY A 555 8.62 25.08 6.34
C GLY A 555 9.92 24.28 6.13
N TYR A 556 11.06 24.85 6.51
CA TYR A 556 12.28 24.06 6.66
C TYR A 556 12.14 23.11 7.85
N GLY A 557 12.78 21.93 7.77
CA GLY A 557 12.75 20.92 8.83
C GLY A 557 11.44 20.13 8.90
N THR A 558 10.73 20.01 7.79
CA THR A 558 9.43 19.31 7.71
C THR A 558 9.54 17.88 7.18
N VAL A 559 10.76 17.40 6.89
CA VAL A 559 11.02 16.00 6.53
C VAL A 559 10.75 15.10 7.74
N GLY A 560 9.86 14.13 7.54
CA GLY A 560 9.44 13.17 8.56
C GLY A 560 10.23 11.87 8.52
N LEU A 561 9.74 10.91 9.30
CA LEU A 561 10.27 9.55 9.35
C LEU A 561 9.52 8.62 8.36
N PRO A 562 10.17 7.58 7.80
CA PRO A 562 11.59 7.26 7.91
C PRO A 562 12.47 8.05 6.92
N SER A 563 11.91 9.00 6.17
CA SER A 563 12.63 9.71 5.09
C SER A 563 13.82 10.56 5.57
N ALA A 564 13.82 10.93 6.85
CA ALA A 564 14.95 11.57 7.52
C ALA A 564 16.17 10.65 7.69
N ALA A 565 16.09 9.35 7.36
CA ALA A 565 17.21 8.43 7.37
C ALA A 565 18.38 8.93 6.48
N PRO A 566 19.59 9.14 7.03
CA PRO A 566 20.68 9.73 6.25
C PRO A 566 21.18 8.86 5.07
N PHE A 567 21.14 7.53 5.21
CA PHE A 567 21.70 6.62 4.21
C PHE A 567 20.69 6.07 3.20
N GLY A 568 19.38 6.26 3.44
CA GLY A 568 18.34 6.07 2.41
C GLY A 568 18.26 7.25 1.44
N ILE A 569 17.49 7.09 0.36
CA ILE A 569 17.20 8.14 -0.62
C ILE A 569 15.84 8.76 -0.28
N SER A 570 15.85 10.02 0.17
CA SER A 570 14.64 10.81 0.44
C SER A 570 14.23 11.58 -0.81
N VAL A 571 12.95 11.49 -1.20
CA VAL A 571 12.48 12.03 -2.48
C VAL A 571 11.37 13.08 -2.29
N GLY A 572 11.66 14.32 -2.67
CA GLY A 572 10.68 15.41 -2.72
C GLY A 572 9.93 15.46 -4.05
N ALA A 573 8.88 16.29 -4.11
CA ALA A 573 7.94 16.34 -5.22
C ALA A 573 8.05 17.61 -6.07
N THR A 574 7.89 17.44 -7.39
CA THR A 574 7.76 18.51 -8.38
C THR A 574 6.46 18.38 -9.19
N THR A 575 6.13 19.45 -9.92
CA THR A 575 4.97 19.49 -10.80
C THR A 575 5.19 18.79 -12.15
N ASN A 576 4.14 18.17 -12.68
CA ASN A 576 4.09 17.65 -14.05
C ASN A 576 3.13 18.47 -14.95
N ASN A 577 2.00 18.90 -14.39
CA ASN A 577 0.96 19.70 -15.07
C ASN A 577 0.21 18.99 -16.22
N VAL A 578 0.33 17.66 -16.41
CA VAL A 578 -0.46 16.91 -17.42
C VAL A 578 -1.96 16.84 -17.12
N PHE A 579 -2.34 17.03 -15.86
CA PHE A 579 -3.73 17.07 -15.42
C PHE A 579 -4.41 18.41 -15.72
N VAL A 580 -3.63 19.45 -16.10
CA VAL A 580 -4.18 20.76 -16.43
C VAL A 580 -5.09 20.61 -17.64
N GLY A 581 -6.37 20.92 -17.45
CA GLY A 581 -7.42 20.78 -18.46
C GLY A 581 -8.09 19.41 -18.55
N TYR A 582 -7.70 18.44 -17.71
CA TYR A 582 -8.54 17.28 -17.43
C TYR A 582 -9.86 17.75 -16.79
N SER A 583 -10.97 17.13 -17.17
CA SER A 583 -12.35 17.60 -16.91
C SER A 583 -12.57 18.12 -15.48
N THR A 584 -12.04 17.43 -14.48
CA THR A 584 -12.20 17.77 -13.07
C THR A 584 -11.25 18.88 -12.57
N PHE A 585 -10.17 19.17 -13.28
CA PHE A 585 -9.07 20.07 -12.85
C PHE A 585 -8.81 21.27 -13.77
N LYS A 586 -9.54 21.41 -14.89
CA LYS A 586 -9.31 22.46 -15.89
C LYS A 586 -9.31 23.89 -15.32
N ASP A 587 -10.22 24.16 -14.39
CA ASP A 587 -10.42 25.49 -13.81
C ASP A 587 -10.14 25.51 -12.29
N GLN A 588 -9.55 24.44 -11.76
CA GLN A 588 -9.13 24.41 -10.37
C GLN A 588 -7.92 25.34 -10.19
N PRO A 589 -7.83 26.10 -9.07
CA PRO A 589 -6.61 26.80 -8.74
C PRO A 589 -5.48 25.77 -8.72
N ARG A 590 -4.44 26.04 -9.49
CA ARG A 590 -3.28 25.14 -9.56
C ARG A 590 -2.72 25.04 -8.15
N PHE A 591 -2.61 23.81 -7.62
CA PHE A 591 -1.79 23.56 -6.45
C PHE A 591 -0.36 24.03 -6.80
N GLY A 592 0.11 25.07 -6.12
CA GLY A 592 1.16 25.96 -6.62
C GLY A 592 0.63 27.06 -7.54
N ASN A 593 0.26 28.20 -6.97
CA ASN A 593 -0.36 29.38 -7.60
C ASN A 593 0.53 30.12 -8.66
N THR A 594 1.51 29.45 -9.28
CA THR A 594 2.48 30.05 -10.23
C THR A 594 2.92 29.13 -11.39
N THR A 595 2.44 27.89 -11.51
CA THR A 595 3.06 26.90 -12.41
C THR A 595 2.37 26.82 -13.77
N ASP A 596 2.68 27.73 -14.69
CA ASP A 596 2.52 27.46 -16.16
C ASP A 596 3.57 26.44 -16.65
N HIS A 597 4.50 26.04 -15.79
CA HIS A 597 5.69 25.25 -16.10
C HIS A 597 5.78 23.97 -15.24
N LYS A 598 6.31 22.89 -15.85
CA LYS A 598 6.67 21.62 -15.19
C LYS A 598 7.98 21.75 -14.41
N ASN A 599 8.27 20.77 -13.55
CA ASN A 599 9.51 20.66 -12.75
C ASN A 599 9.68 21.74 -11.66
N HIS A 600 8.61 22.39 -11.24
CA HIS A 600 8.66 23.28 -10.08
C HIS A 600 8.45 22.47 -8.81
N VAL A 601 9.20 22.77 -7.74
CA VAL A 601 8.99 22.14 -6.43
C VAL A 601 7.60 22.48 -5.91
N VAL A 602 6.80 21.47 -5.59
CA VAL A 602 5.43 21.68 -5.13
C VAL A 602 5.41 22.19 -3.68
N ASP A 603 4.40 22.97 -3.34
CA ASP A 603 4.27 23.64 -2.03
C ASP A 603 4.20 22.66 -0.86
N PHE A 604 3.47 21.56 -1.02
CA PHE A 604 3.34 20.51 0.01
C PHE A 604 4.62 19.71 0.24
N SER A 605 5.58 19.67 -0.70
CA SER A 605 6.79 18.84 -0.54
C SER A 605 7.57 19.23 0.72
N SER A 606 7.82 18.26 1.59
CA SER A 606 8.64 18.48 2.78
C SER A 606 10.07 18.92 2.42
N ARG A 607 10.66 19.77 3.26
CA ARG A 607 11.96 20.42 3.05
C ARG A 607 12.87 20.18 4.24
N GLY A 608 14.16 20.05 3.98
CA GLY A 608 15.19 19.91 5.01
C GLY A 608 15.48 21.23 5.73
N PRO A 609 16.60 21.31 6.48
CA PRO A 609 17.49 20.20 6.78
C PRO A 609 16.77 19.11 7.61
N GLY A 610 17.28 17.88 7.59
CA GLY A 610 16.87 16.88 8.57
C GLY A 610 17.23 17.33 9.99
N LEU A 611 16.58 16.77 11.02
CA LEU A 611 16.85 17.17 12.41
C LEU A 611 18.27 16.82 12.89
N VAL A 612 18.96 15.90 12.20
CA VAL A 612 20.39 15.64 12.45
C VAL A 612 21.31 16.69 11.82
N GLY A 613 20.76 17.56 10.97
CA GLY A 613 21.44 18.67 10.29
C GLY A 613 21.93 18.33 8.87
N ASP A 614 21.54 17.18 8.31
CA ASP A 614 21.87 16.76 6.95
C ASP A 614 20.94 17.42 5.92
N PRO A 615 21.40 17.64 4.68
CA PRO A 615 20.55 18.14 3.61
C PRO A 615 19.54 17.08 3.18
N LYS A 616 18.26 17.46 3.16
CA LYS A 616 17.12 16.67 2.68
C LYS A 616 16.14 17.58 1.91
N PRO A 617 15.30 17.06 0.99
CA PRO A 617 15.37 15.71 0.42
C PRO A 617 16.70 15.46 -0.31
N ASP A 618 16.98 14.23 -0.73
CA ASP A 618 18.19 13.91 -1.51
C ASP A 618 17.98 14.21 -3.00
N LEU A 619 16.79 13.88 -3.52
CA LEU A 619 16.39 14.04 -4.92
C LEU A 619 14.96 14.58 -5.01
N MET A 620 14.61 15.08 -6.19
CA MET A 620 13.26 15.45 -6.56
C MET A 620 12.75 14.59 -7.71
N SER A 621 11.45 14.35 -7.74
CA SER A 621 10.76 13.73 -8.86
C SER A 621 9.30 14.17 -8.93
N ILE A 622 8.56 13.73 -9.95
CA ILE A 622 7.15 14.10 -10.13
C ILE A 622 6.31 13.64 -8.94
N GLY A 623 5.61 14.57 -8.31
CA GLY A 623 4.62 14.26 -7.29
C GLY A 623 3.31 15.01 -7.42
N ALA A 624 3.18 16.00 -8.32
CA ALA A 624 1.96 16.81 -8.40
C ALA A 624 1.57 17.13 -9.85
N TYR A 625 0.67 16.41 -10.50
CA TYR A 625 0.20 15.04 -10.31
C TYR A 625 0.36 14.36 -11.69
N SER A 626 0.23 13.05 -11.81
CA SER A 626 0.22 12.39 -13.12
C SER A 626 -0.81 11.26 -13.16
N PHE A 627 -1.26 10.91 -14.36
CA PHE A 627 -2.14 9.76 -14.55
C PHE A 627 -1.37 8.47 -14.31
N THR A 628 -2.05 7.48 -13.72
CA THR A 628 -1.51 6.15 -13.46
C THR A 628 -2.63 5.11 -13.64
N PRO A 629 -2.32 3.91 -14.18
CA PRO A 629 -3.22 2.77 -14.11
C PRO A 629 -3.59 2.42 -12.66
N ILE A 630 -4.83 1.99 -12.45
CA ILE A 630 -5.38 1.54 -11.15
C ILE A 630 -6.02 0.16 -11.28
N SER A 631 -6.56 -0.39 -10.19
CA SER A 631 -7.36 -1.63 -10.21
C SER A 631 -8.49 -1.56 -11.25
N ILE A 632 -8.81 -2.70 -11.87
CA ILE A 632 -9.89 -2.81 -12.87
C ILE A 632 -11.28 -2.84 -12.26
N THR A 633 -11.40 -3.01 -10.94
CA THR A 633 -12.67 -3.16 -10.25
C THR A 633 -13.58 -1.94 -10.45
N LYS A 634 -14.70 -2.16 -11.14
CA LYS A 634 -15.77 -1.19 -11.34
C LYS A 634 -16.68 -1.14 -10.12
N MET A 635 -17.09 0.07 -9.76
CA MET A 635 -18.03 0.29 -8.66
C MET A 635 -19.49 0.07 -9.06
N LYS A 636 -19.79 0.08 -10.36
CA LYS A 636 -21.15 -0.11 -10.88
C LYS A 636 -21.16 -1.00 -12.11
N LYS A 637 -22.23 -1.78 -12.25
CA LYS A 637 -22.41 -2.75 -13.35
C LYS A 637 -22.27 -2.11 -14.73
N ASP A 638 -22.95 -1.00 -14.97
CA ASP A 638 -22.92 -0.29 -16.26
C ASP A 638 -21.84 0.80 -16.35
N SER A 639 -20.82 0.78 -15.49
CA SER A 639 -19.78 1.81 -15.52
C SER A 639 -18.92 1.70 -16.79
N LYS A 640 -18.67 2.86 -17.41
CA LYS A 640 -17.75 3.04 -18.53
C LYS A 640 -16.41 3.63 -18.09
N ASP A 641 -16.19 3.73 -16.79
CA ASP A 641 -14.93 4.24 -16.25
C ASP A 641 -13.80 3.29 -16.66
N GLU A 642 -12.72 3.87 -17.18
CA GLU A 642 -11.51 3.12 -17.51
C GLU A 642 -10.57 3.09 -16.29
N PRO A 643 -9.75 2.04 -16.11
CA PRO A 643 -9.00 1.81 -14.89
C PRO A 643 -7.71 2.65 -14.84
N PHE A 644 -7.87 3.97 -14.87
CA PHE A 644 -6.81 4.95 -14.59
C PHE A 644 -7.31 5.99 -13.58
N SER A 645 -6.39 6.62 -12.86
CA SER A 645 -6.68 7.75 -11.99
C SER A 645 -5.57 8.79 -12.03
N LEU A 646 -5.85 9.94 -11.43
CA LEU A 646 -4.81 10.91 -11.11
C LEU A 646 -4.17 10.52 -9.78
N PHE A 647 -2.84 10.47 -9.74
CA PHE A 647 -2.07 10.12 -8.55
C PHE A 647 -0.98 11.17 -8.26
N GLY A 648 -0.63 11.34 -6.99
CA GLY A 648 0.39 12.31 -6.58
C GLY A 648 0.67 12.30 -5.08
N GLY A 649 1.30 13.37 -4.62
CA GLY A 649 2.10 13.41 -3.40
C GLY A 649 3.56 13.03 -3.66
N THR A 650 4.42 13.23 -2.65
CA THR A 650 5.77 12.63 -2.64
C THR A 650 5.74 11.10 -2.76
N SER A 651 4.59 10.48 -2.47
CA SER A 651 4.24 9.08 -2.71
C SER A 651 4.30 8.66 -4.19
N MET A 652 4.19 9.59 -5.14
CA MET A 652 4.46 9.36 -6.56
C MET A 652 5.92 9.62 -6.93
N ALA A 653 6.58 10.54 -6.24
CA ALA A 653 7.96 10.90 -6.54
C ALA A 653 8.95 9.77 -6.19
N ALA A 654 8.77 9.16 -5.00
CA ALA A 654 9.59 8.03 -4.54
C ALA A 654 9.62 6.83 -5.52
N PRO A 655 8.49 6.28 -6.00
CA PRO A 655 8.51 5.14 -6.91
C PRO A 655 9.13 5.48 -8.27
N ILE A 656 8.97 6.72 -8.76
CA ILE A 656 9.62 7.15 -9.99
C ILE A 656 11.15 7.15 -9.84
N VAL A 657 11.67 7.53 -8.67
CA VAL A 657 13.11 7.40 -8.36
C VAL A 657 13.51 5.92 -8.20
N SER A 658 12.66 5.08 -7.62
CA SER A 658 12.89 3.62 -7.57
C SER A 658 13.01 3.02 -8.97
N GLY A 659 12.14 3.39 -9.92
CA GLY A 659 12.26 2.97 -11.31
C GLY A 659 13.53 3.51 -12.00
N SER A 660 13.91 4.75 -11.71
CA SER A 660 15.16 5.34 -12.20
C SER A 660 16.39 4.60 -11.67
N ALA A 661 16.38 4.21 -10.39
CA ALA A 661 17.41 3.39 -9.79
C ALA A 661 17.49 1.99 -10.44
N ALA A 662 16.35 1.40 -10.81
CA ALA A 662 16.32 0.11 -11.50
C ALA A 662 16.95 0.17 -12.89
N ILE A 663 16.65 1.20 -13.69
CA ILE A 663 17.32 1.41 -14.98
C ILE A 663 18.84 1.60 -14.81
N LEU A 664 19.25 2.38 -13.80
CA LEU A 664 20.67 2.56 -13.49
C LEU A 664 21.34 1.22 -13.10
N MET A 665 20.68 0.42 -12.27
CA MET A 665 21.18 -0.90 -11.87
C MET A 665 21.31 -1.84 -13.05
N GLU A 666 20.35 -1.86 -13.99
CA GLU A 666 20.45 -2.65 -15.22
C GLU A 666 21.71 -2.28 -16.03
N SER A 667 21.97 -0.98 -16.23
CA SER A 667 23.20 -0.50 -16.88
C SER A 667 24.46 -0.92 -16.12
N MET A 668 24.44 -0.84 -14.78
CA MET A 668 25.56 -1.29 -13.95
C MET A 668 25.80 -2.81 -14.09
N TYR A 669 24.73 -3.62 -14.15
CA TYR A 669 24.80 -5.06 -14.38
C TYR A 669 25.40 -5.37 -15.76
N ASP A 670 24.98 -4.69 -16.83
CA ASP A 670 25.57 -4.80 -18.18
C ASP A 670 27.09 -4.57 -18.15
N LYS A 671 27.55 -3.59 -17.36
CA LYS A 671 28.98 -3.29 -17.16
C LYS A 671 29.69 -4.15 -16.12
N SER A 672 29.03 -5.19 -15.60
CA SER A 672 29.59 -6.05 -14.54
C SER A 672 30.06 -5.25 -13.31
N GLN A 673 29.43 -4.10 -13.03
CA GLN A 673 29.71 -3.30 -11.85
C GLN A 673 28.97 -3.86 -10.65
N ARG A 674 29.62 -3.80 -9.48
CA ARG A 674 28.99 -4.20 -8.22
C ARG A 674 27.93 -3.18 -7.81
N ILE A 675 26.74 -3.67 -7.49
CA ILE A 675 25.66 -2.91 -6.86
C ILE A 675 26.02 -2.62 -5.40
N ASP A 676 25.90 -1.35 -5.03
CA ASP A 676 26.10 -0.82 -3.68
C ASP A 676 25.11 0.34 -3.47
N PRO A 677 24.25 0.30 -2.44
CA PRO A 677 23.18 1.29 -2.28
C PRO A 677 23.67 2.73 -2.23
N LEU A 678 24.81 2.98 -1.57
CA LEU A 678 25.37 4.33 -1.48
C LEU A 678 25.97 4.78 -2.80
N ARG A 679 26.58 3.88 -3.58
CA ARG A 679 27.03 4.18 -4.95
C ARG A 679 25.85 4.57 -5.84
N ILE A 680 24.74 3.85 -5.78
CA ILE A 680 23.52 4.17 -6.54
C ILE A 680 22.98 5.55 -6.14
N LYS A 681 22.84 5.80 -4.83
CA LYS A 681 22.47 7.11 -4.29
C LYS A 681 23.39 8.22 -4.81
N ASN A 682 24.70 8.03 -4.74
CA ASN A 682 25.68 9.04 -5.17
C ASN A 682 25.65 9.32 -6.67
N ILE A 683 25.45 8.29 -7.51
CA ILE A 683 25.32 8.48 -8.96
C ILE A 683 24.07 9.31 -9.24
N LEU A 684 22.90 8.87 -8.77
CA LEU A 684 21.63 9.56 -9.02
C LEU A 684 21.66 11.01 -8.52
N MET A 685 22.26 11.27 -7.36
CA MET A 685 22.42 12.62 -6.81
C MET A 685 23.40 13.47 -7.62
N SER A 686 24.54 12.91 -8.04
CA SER A 686 25.55 13.70 -8.77
C SER A 686 25.12 14.04 -10.20
N THR A 687 24.26 13.21 -10.79
CA THR A 687 23.76 13.40 -12.17
C THR A 687 22.38 14.06 -12.22
N ALA A 688 21.84 14.50 -11.07
CA ALA A 688 20.55 15.17 -11.02
C ALA A 688 20.58 16.54 -11.72
N THR A 689 19.44 16.93 -12.29
CA THR A 689 19.24 18.24 -12.91
C THR A 689 18.90 19.29 -11.85
N ASP A 690 19.78 20.26 -11.66
CA ASP A 690 19.59 21.37 -10.72
C ASP A 690 18.37 22.25 -11.09
N LEU A 691 17.39 22.30 -10.19
CA LEU A 691 16.15 23.08 -10.29
C LEU A 691 16.32 24.53 -9.81
N LYS A 692 17.54 24.98 -9.51
CA LYS A 692 17.86 26.35 -9.06
C LYS A 692 17.18 26.79 -7.77
N ASN A 693 16.86 25.83 -6.90
CA ASN A 693 16.40 26.04 -5.52
C ASN A 693 17.55 25.85 -4.53
N ASP A 694 17.34 26.19 -3.26
CA ASP A 694 18.33 25.88 -2.24
C ASP A 694 18.39 24.35 -1.95
N PRO A 695 19.52 23.82 -1.46
CA PRO A 695 19.67 22.38 -1.23
C PRO A 695 18.71 21.76 -0.21
N PHE A 696 18.11 22.55 0.70
CA PHE A 696 17.10 22.04 1.65
C PHE A 696 15.71 21.95 1.03
N THR A 697 15.50 22.60 -0.12
CA THR A 697 14.26 22.49 -0.89
C THR A 697 14.33 21.40 -1.95
N GLN A 698 15.45 21.28 -2.68
CA GLN A 698 15.56 20.36 -3.83
C GLN A 698 16.57 19.22 -3.68
N GLY A 699 17.35 19.18 -2.60
CA GLY A 699 18.49 18.26 -2.52
C GLY A 699 19.49 18.52 -3.64
N SER A 700 19.83 17.46 -4.37
CA SER A 700 20.68 17.55 -5.57
C SER A 700 19.92 17.94 -6.85
N GLY A 701 18.59 17.99 -6.81
CA GLY A 701 17.74 18.37 -7.94
C GLY A 701 16.86 17.22 -8.45
N LEU A 702 16.32 17.42 -9.65
CA LEU A 702 15.43 16.46 -10.32
C LEU A 702 16.22 15.25 -10.82
N VAL A 703 15.75 14.04 -10.51
CA VAL A 703 16.36 12.81 -10.99
C VAL A 703 16.49 12.81 -12.53
N ASN A 704 17.68 12.46 -13.03
CA ASN A 704 17.95 12.33 -14.45
C ASN A 704 18.67 11.00 -14.70
N VAL A 705 17.92 9.99 -15.13
CA VAL A 705 18.44 8.63 -15.29
C VAL A 705 19.31 8.50 -16.54
N TYR A 706 19.10 9.34 -17.54
CA TYR A 706 19.92 9.36 -18.75
C TYR A 706 21.39 9.71 -18.43
N ASP A 707 21.62 10.81 -17.70
CA ASP A 707 22.97 11.19 -17.29
C ASP A 707 23.59 10.16 -16.33
N ALA A 708 22.77 9.52 -15.48
CA ALA A 708 23.22 8.43 -14.61
C ALA A 708 23.74 7.23 -15.41
N VAL A 709 23.02 6.84 -16.47
CA VAL A 709 23.43 5.75 -17.38
C VAL A 709 24.66 6.15 -18.20
N ASN A 710 24.75 7.39 -18.66
CA ASN A 710 25.92 7.91 -19.37
C ASN A 710 27.18 7.87 -18.51
N PHE A 711 27.08 8.23 -17.23
CA PHE A 711 28.18 8.08 -16.28
C PHE A 711 28.66 6.62 -16.20
N VAL A 712 27.74 5.66 -16.07
CA VAL A 712 28.07 4.23 -15.99
C VAL A 712 28.69 3.72 -17.29
N ASN A 713 28.25 4.25 -18.43
CA ASN A 713 28.77 3.94 -19.76
C ASN A 713 30.09 4.66 -20.10
N GLY A 714 30.58 5.55 -19.23
CA GLY A 714 31.86 6.24 -19.40
C GLY A 714 31.82 7.39 -20.40
N GLU A 715 30.66 8.04 -20.57
CA GLU A 715 30.53 9.20 -21.44
C GLU A 715 31.28 10.42 -20.87
N GLU A 716 31.95 11.17 -21.75
CA GLU A 716 32.74 12.33 -21.32
C GLU A 716 31.85 13.47 -20.82
N GLY A 717 32.26 14.15 -19.74
CA GLY A 717 31.57 15.33 -19.21
C GLY A 717 30.56 15.05 -18.10
N VAL A 718 30.25 13.77 -17.80
CA VAL A 718 29.47 13.37 -16.63
C VAL A 718 30.41 12.84 -15.55
N PHE A 719 30.28 13.35 -14.32
CA PHE A 719 31.13 12.96 -13.21
C PHE A 719 30.31 12.84 -11.91
N ILE A 720 30.76 11.97 -11.02
CA ILE A 720 30.24 11.90 -9.66
C ILE A 720 31.08 12.77 -8.74
N VAL A 721 30.43 13.39 -7.76
CA VAL A 721 31.10 14.18 -6.73
C VAL A 721 30.80 13.52 -5.39
N HIS A 722 31.84 13.16 -4.64
CA HIS A 722 31.63 12.55 -3.33
C HIS A 722 32.74 12.89 -2.33
N ASN A 723 32.44 12.68 -1.05
CA ASN A 723 33.40 12.75 0.04
C ASN A 723 33.14 11.61 1.03
N SER A 724 34.12 11.27 1.87
CA SER A 724 33.97 10.19 2.87
C SER A 724 33.80 10.68 4.30
N ASP A 725 34.07 11.96 4.55
CA ASP A 725 34.00 12.53 5.90
C ASP A 725 32.55 12.76 6.33
N SER A 726 31.64 13.06 5.39
CA SER A 726 30.21 13.21 5.72
C SER A 726 29.60 11.91 6.23
N PHE A 727 29.92 10.76 5.62
CA PHE A 727 29.54 9.44 6.17
C PHE A 727 30.05 9.25 7.60
N SER A 728 31.33 9.60 7.85
CA SER A 728 31.95 9.46 9.17
C SER A 728 31.27 10.36 10.22
N ASN A 729 30.92 11.60 9.83
CA ASN A 729 30.25 12.56 10.70
C ASN A 729 28.80 12.15 11.00
N ILE A 730 28.06 11.67 10.00
CA ILE A 730 26.70 11.13 10.18
C ILE A 730 26.76 9.92 11.12
N LYS A 731 27.67 8.98 10.87
CA LYS A 731 27.84 7.79 11.70
C LYS A 731 28.05 8.14 13.18
N GLN A 732 28.87 9.14 13.50
CA GLN A 732 29.06 9.58 14.88
C GLN A 732 27.75 10.03 15.56
N VAL A 733 26.84 10.65 14.81
CA VAL A 733 25.51 11.05 15.31
C VAL A 733 24.62 9.82 15.53
N LEU A 734 24.68 8.82 14.64
CA LEU A 734 23.83 7.63 14.68
C LEU A 734 24.32 6.55 15.66
N ASP A 735 25.63 6.44 15.91
CA ASP A 735 26.20 5.42 16.81
C ASP A 735 25.63 5.51 18.24
N VAL A 736 25.39 6.73 18.73
CA VAL A 736 24.84 6.95 20.08
C VAL A 736 23.44 6.34 20.23
N PRO A 737 22.42 6.73 19.42
CA PRO A 737 21.11 6.11 19.53
C PRO A 737 21.13 4.62 19.17
N LEU A 738 21.94 4.18 18.18
CA LEU A 738 22.08 2.75 17.85
C LEU A 738 22.56 1.91 19.04
N SER A 739 23.53 2.41 19.81
CA SER A 739 24.04 1.69 20.99
C SER A 739 23.02 1.58 22.14
N ASN A 740 21.99 2.44 22.13
CA ASN A 740 20.93 2.43 23.14
C ASN A 740 19.71 1.59 22.70
N ILE A 741 19.67 1.11 21.46
CA ILE A 741 18.61 0.22 20.99
C ILE A 741 18.82 -1.17 21.59
N ASN A 742 17.76 -1.71 22.20
CA ASN A 742 17.73 -3.09 22.65
C ASN A 742 17.54 -4.04 21.46
N SER A 743 18.60 -4.23 20.67
CA SER A 743 18.61 -5.06 19.45
C SER A 743 18.13 -6.51 19.69
N SER A 744 18.40 -7.10 20.86
CA SER A 744 17.89 -8.43 21.21
C SER A 744 16.37 -8.54 21.26
N LYS A 745 15.64 -7.44 21.53
CA LYS A 745 14.17 -7.43 21.41
C LYS A 745 13.68 -7.54 19.96
N PHE A 746 14.53 -7.21 18.99
CA PHE A 746 14.23 -7.31 17.56
C PHE A 746 14.67 -8.64 16.96
N GLY A 747 15.22 -9.57 17.76
CA GLY A 747 15.83 -10.77 17.20
C GLY A 747 17.12 -10.55 16.44
N ILE A 748 17.73 -9.37 16.59
CA ILE A 748 18.93 -8.98 15.88
C ILE A 748 20.07 -8.91 16.90
N ASP A 749 21.19 -9.57 16.62
CA ASP A 749 22.35 -9.60 17.52
C ASP A 749 22.84 -8.17 17.85
N LYS A 750 22.96 -7.33 16.81
CA LYS A 750 23.41 -5.95 16.96
C LYS A 750 23.10 -5.11 15.72
N PHE A 751 22.57 -3.91 15.94
CA PHE A 751 22.57 -2.85 14.92
C PHE A 751 23.91 -2.10 14.94
N GLU A 752 24.76 -2.28 13.93
CA GLU A 752 26.07 -1.59 13.87
C GLU A 752 26.39 -1.09 12.46
N ILE A 753 26.59 0.22 12.30
CA ILE A 753 27.09 0.78 11.04
C ILE A 753 28.58 0.46 10.89
N THR A 754 28.99 0.02 9.69
CA THR A 754 30.38 -0.33 9.39
C THR A 754 31.39 0.77 9.75
N LYS A 755 32.57 0.37 10.21
CA LYS A 755 33.70 1.29 10.47
C LYS A 755 34.39 1.77 9.19
N LYS A 756 34.12 1.13 8.05
CA LYS A 756 34.68 1.53 6.76
C LYS A 756 34.09 2.90 6.37
N LYS A 757 34.94 3.86 6.01
CA LYS A 757 34.47 5.11 5.42
C LYS A 757 33.84 4.82 4.05
N LEU A 758 32.59 5.23 3.86
CA LEU A 758 31.85 5.09 2.60
C LEU A 758 31.67 6.47 1.95
N SER A 759 31.51 6.49 0.62
CA SER A 759 31.36 7.72 -0.15
C SER A 759 29.93 8.27 -0.04
N THR A 760 29.82 9.59 0.05
CA THR A 760 28.55 10.34 0.09
C THR A 760 28.66 11.62 -0.73
N THR A 761 27.65 11.91 -1.56
CA THR A 761 27.58 13.15 -2.37
C THR A 761 27.23 14.38 -1.53
N SER A 762 26.40 14.24 -0.50
CA SER A 762 26.09 15.35 0.41
C SER A 762 27.28 15.73 1.29
N TRP A 763 27.40 17.03 1.61
CA TRP A 763 28.27 17.49 2.68
C TRP A 763 27.52 17.52 4.00
N PHE A 764 28.06 16.83 5.01
CA PHE A 764 27.64 16.96 6.39
C PHE A 764 28.85 17.20 7.29
N GLY A 765 28.83 18.35 7.95
CA GLY A 765 29.93 18.83 8.76
C GLY A 765 30.04 18.25 10.16
N GLY A 766 29.02 17.52 10.62
CA GLY A 766 28.81 17.21 12.03
C GLY A 766 27.97 18.28 12.73
N ARG A 767 27.57 18.02 13.98
CA ARG A 767 26.91 19.02 14.83
C ARG A 767 27.98 19.99 15.34
N LEU A 768 27.97 21.22 14.82
CA LEU A 768 28.91 22.26 15.20
C LEU A 768 28.31 23.23 16.21
N LEU A 769 29.07 23.55 17.26
CA LEU A 769 28.77 24.64 18.19
C LEU A 769 29.26 25.99 17.65
N PRO A 770 28.76 27.13 18.18
CA PRO A 770 29.22 28.45 17.76
C PRO A 770 30.75 28.60 17.86
N GLY A 771 31.41 28.92 16.75
CA GLY A 771 32.86 29.07 16.65
C GLY A 771 33.62 27.82 16.18
N GLU A 772 32.95 26.68 16.08
CA GLU A 772 33.52 25.46 15.49
C GLU A 772 33.49 25.51 13.96
N ARG A 773 34.40 24.76 13.34
CA ARG A 773 34.48 24.60 11.89
C ARG A 773 34.82 23.16 11.54
N THR A 774 34.34 22.73 10.39
CA THR A 774 34.63 21.43 9.80
C THR A 774 34.99 21.62 8.32
N THR A 775 35.74 20.69 7.77
CA THR A 775 36.21 20.75 6.38
C THR A 775 36.14 19.36 5.78
N THR A 776 35.72 19.27 4.52
CA THR A 776 35.77 18.03 3.73
C THR A 776 36.44 18.31 2.39
N THR A 777 36.96 17.28 1.74
CA THR A 777 37.44 17.35 0.35
C THR A 777 36.53 16.48 -0.52
N PHE A 778 36.00 17.08 -1.57
CA PHE A 778 35.28 16.37 -2.62
C PHE A 778 36.27 15.83 -3.65
N THR A 779 36.11 14.57 -4.02
CA THR A 779 36.94 13.84 -4.98
C THR A 779 36.18 13.49 -6.23
#